data_AF-A0A1C5XSM2-F1
#
_entry.id   AF-A0A1C5XSM2-F1
#
_cell.length_a   1.000
_cell.length_b   1.000
_cell.length_c   1.000
_cell.angle_alpha   90.00
_cell.angle_beta   90.00
_cell.angle_gamma   90.00
#
_symmetry.space_group_name_H-M   'P 1'
#
loop_
_entity.id
_entity.type
_entity.pdbx_description
1 polymer ?
#
loop_
_entity_poly.entity_id
_entity_poly.type
_entity_poly.pdbx_seq_one_letter_code
_entity_poly.pdbx_strand_id
1 'polypeptide(L)'
;MKKLAFYLITLLFLATGSSLAQGYKNPVIPGCHPDPSICKAGEDYYLVNSSFEYFPGIPLFHSRDLVNWEQIGHVLNRESQLRIKGGNMWGGIYAPTIRYNDGTFYMITTNTSDRGNFLVYTDNPYGEWSDPVWIRQGGIDPSLYFEDGRCYMVSNPDGAIWLCEINPKTGEQLSESKRIWGGTGGRYPEGPHIYKRNGWYYLMISEGGTEYGHKVTIARSRNIGGPYESNPANPILTHINQNAENNLIQGVGHADMVQAHDGSWWLVCLGFRTQNGQHHVLGRETFLAPVTWNEDGWPVVNGDGTINLDMKDVKTLPQTTVKNSPDWDFNNPQLGAEWNWIGIPDKKNYSLTEKNGFLRIKGSEKKLDDYGCSPTFVGRRQEDIDFQATTRMQARGNGNAGMTVYLCPSAHYDLFVSENKLKLRYRLSELCYEKDICQVPDDFIYLRIKGDAATYTLAYSTDGTHYTEAGRMNTRYLSTETNGGFTGVYLGLFAEGQGYADFDNFKYMSIVPEVSPKLTSKDANPILDFIFTADPTAIVHDGRLYVYGTNDQQQYEAVGRDGRNTYEYIKTLVMMSTDDMVNWTYHGLIKTDSIAPWIVASWAPSIVKRKEKDGKTHFYLYFSNGGVGTAVLTSTSPIGPWFSPLNKSLIDGNNPQLGNCRVPFDPGAVIDNKGIGWLAVGGACARIMRLGKDMVSIDSSIVPIYAPHHFEANELNFINGTYVYTYNTDWQDYSDWPFPTEKPTTCCMTYMTSKNPLDSCSWEYRHNYFKNPGDYGFDFSNNHTHLEKYCGKWYIFYHTMSLQHSYNTDGGFRNICVDEIKVDEKNLNIHMGNQTLKGVEQIRPMNPFIVQQAETTAATQNVKFVNGKRIGDMHAVTVPNKTGIIAVRGVAFSKVPSSLEIKASGNGTIDVRRNSPDGEVIASIKVSNSQMKFIKSEIQTKMKGFVDLCFVLKGNNLTFDEWQFK
;
A
#
# COMPACT_ATOMS: atom_id res chain seq x y z
N MET A 1 -19.67 52.10 20.47
CA MET A 1 -20.28 51.17 19.49
C MET A 1 -19.39 50.97 18.23
N LYS A 2 -18.10 50.61 18.38
CA LYS A 2 -17.20 50.24 17.25
C LYS A 2 -16.15 49.17 17.59
N LYS A 3 -16.28 48.48 18.74
CA LYS A 3 -15.36 47.40 19.17
C LYS A 3 -16.03 46.05 19.43
N LEU A 4 -17.36 45.95 19.26
CA LEU A 4 -18.12 44.71 19.45
C LEU A 4 -18.50 44.02 18.11
N ALA A 5 -18.33 44.69 16.97
CA ALA A 5 -18.68 44.17 15.65
C ALA A 5 -17.54 43.43 14.93
N PHE A 6 -16.29 43.54 15.41
CA PHE A 6 -15.12 42.93 14.76
C PHE A 6 -14.83 41.51 15.27
N TYR A 7 -15.36 41.13 16.44
CA TYR A 7 -15.24 39.76 16.97
C TYR A 7 -16.35 38.81 16.51
N LEU A 8 -17.45 39.34 15.92
CA LEU A 8 -18.56 38.51 15.43
C LEU A 8 -18.42 38.07 13.96
N ILE A 9 -17.47 38.65 13.21
CA ILE A 9 -17.28 38.34 11.77
C ILE A 9 -16.13 37.34 11.56
N THR A 10 -15.23 37.16 12.53
CA THR A 10 -14.16 36.14 12.47
C THR A 10 -14.61 34.77 13.00
N LEU A 11 -15.75 34.70 13.70
CA LEU A 11 -16.34 33.46 14.23
C LEU A 11 -17.38 32.81 13.30
N LEU A 12 -17.65 33.41 12.12
CA LEU A 12 -18.59 32.91 11.11
C LEU A 12 -17.93 32.46 9.80
N PHE A 13 -16.59 32.45 9.72
CA PHE A 13 -15.82 31.96 8.57
C PHE A 13 -14.91 30.75 8.91
N LEU A 14 -15.10 30.11 10.06
CA LEU A 14 -14.35 28.92 10.51
C LEU A 14 -15.20 27.65 10.64
N ALA A 15 -16.32 27.56 9.91
CA ALA A 15 -17.12 26.33 9.86
C ALA A 15 -17.79 26.12 8.50
N THR A 16 -17.02 26.26 7.42
CA THR A 16 -17.33 25.55 6.16
C THR A 16 -16.03 25.00 5.61
N GLY A 17 -15.36 24.16 6.41
CA GLY A 17 -14.56 23.10 5.83
C GLY A 17 -15.56 22.19 5.12
N SER A 18 -15.73 22.37 3.82
CA SER A 18 -16.30 21.32 2.98
C SER A 18 -15.36 20.14 3.15
N SER A 19 -15.66 19.26 4.10
CA SER A 19 -15.07 17.93 4.15
C SER A 19 -15.46 17.30 2.82
N LEU A 20 -14.53 17.29 1.87
CA LEU A 20 -14.63 16.42 0.70
C LEU A 20 -14.96 15.03 1.25
N ALA A 21 -15.98 14.37 0.68
CA ALA A 21 -16.31 13.01 1.06
C ALA A 21 -15.03 12.17 1.02
N GLN A 22 -14.66 11.60 2.17
CA GLN A 22 -13.52 10.71 2.27
C GLN A 22 -14.08 9.30 2.11
N GLY A 23 -14.28 8.87 0.86
CA GLY A 23 -14.77 7.52 0.59
C GLY A 23 -13.81 6.43 1.07
N TYR A 24 -14.22 5.17 0.91
CA TYR A 24 -13.46 4.01 1.36
C TYR A 24 -13.54 2.88 0.32
N LYS A 25 -12.72 1.84 0.53
CA LYS A 25 -12.76 0.61 -0.26
C LYS A 25 -13.35 -0.54 0.55
N ASN A 26 -14.15 -1.34 -0.13
CA ASN A 26 -14.68 -2.60 0.35
C ASN A 26 -13.88 -3.76 -0.28
N PRO A 27 -13.75 -4.92 0.40
CA PRO A 27 -14.14 -5.16 1.79
C PRO A 27 -13.32 -4.35 2.80
N VAL A 28 -13.90 -4.03 3.96
CA VAL A 28 -13.20 -3.33 5.06
C VAL A 28 -12.36 -4.28 5.91
N ILE A 29 -12.69 -5.58 5.92
CA ILE A 29 -11.83 -6.65 6.45
C ILE A 29 -11.79 -7.77 5.40
N PRO A 30 -10.71 -7.85 4.59
CA PRO A 30 -10.59 -8.79 3.48
C PRO A 30 -10.29 -10.22 3.94
N GLY A 31 -10.39 -11.19 3.03
CA GLY A 31 -10.13 -12.61 3.32
C GLY A 31 -11.23 -13.25 4.15
N CYS A 32 -10.98 -14.47 4.67
CA CYS A 32 -12.00 -15.29 5.32
C CYS A 32 -12.41 -14.74 6.70
N HIS A 33 -13.22 -13.69 6.68
CA HIS A 33 -13.86 -13.01 7.81
C HIS A 33 -15.39 -12.97 7.61
N PRO A 34 -16.08 -14.13 7.65
CA PRO A 34 -17.53 -14.23 7.53
C PRO A 34 -18.30 -13.75 8.75
N ASP A 35 -19.62 -13.65 8.57
CA ASP A 35 -20.62 -13.48 9.62
C ASP A 35 -20.26 -12.35 10.62
N PRO A 36 -20.02 -11.12 10.14
CA PRO A 36 -19.57 -10.03 10.99
C PRO A 36 -20.67 -9.58 11.95
N SER A 37 -20.33 -9.50 13.24
CA SER A 37 -21.14 -8.82 14.24
C SER A 37 -20.36 -7.70 14.89
N ILE A 38 -21.04 -6.58 15.15
CA ILE A 38 -20.44 -5.33 15.62
C ILE A 38 -21.12 -4.82 16.89
N CYS A 39 -20.34 -4.22 17.78
CA CYS A 39 -20.87 -3.42 18.89
C CYS A 39 -20.08 -2.13 19.07
N LYS A 40 -20.69 -1.16 19.76
CA LYS A 40 -20.11 0.13 20.09
C LYS A 40 -19.99 0.27 21.61
N ALA A 41 -18.82 0.65 22.09
CA ALA A 41 -18.56 1.02 23.48
C ALA A 41 -17.91 2.41 23.50
N GLY A 42 -18.68 3.46 23.85
CA GLY A 42 -18.18 4.83 23.71
C GLY A 42 -18.00 5.23 22.25
N GLU A 43 -16.80 5.63 21.86
CA GLU A 43 -16.43 5.95 20.46
C GLU A 43 -15.72 4.80 19.75
N ASP A 44 -15.52 3.67 20.44
CA ASP A 44 -14.83 2.50 19.94
C ASP A 44 -15.82 1.45 19.42
N TYR A 45 -15.44 0.82 18.31
CA TYR A 45 -16.21 -0.23 17.66
C TYR A 45 -15.42 -1.53 17.72
N TYR A 46 -16.12 -2.61 18.04
CA TYR A 46 -15.56 -3.96 18.11
C TYR A 46 -16.32 -4.90 17.20
N LEU A 47 -15.61 -5.70 16.42
CA LEU A 47 -16.17 -6.61 15.44
C LEU A 47 -15.61 -8.01 15.60
N VAL A 48 -16.47 -9.01 15.42
CA VAL A 48 -16.11 -10.44 15.46
C VAL A 48 -16.57 -11.16 14.20
N ASN A 49 -15.85 -12.23 13.83
CA ASN A 49 -16.18 -13.09 12.70
C ASN A 49 -16.19 -14.57 13.09
N SER A 50 -16.90 -15.41 12.34
CA SER A 50 -16.84 -16.87 12.51
C SER A 50 -15.47 -17.42 12.07
N SER A 51 -15.09 -18.58 12.63
CA SER A 51 -13.74 -19.16 12.44
C SER A 51 -13.72 -20.66 12.14
N PHE A 52 -14.87 -21.34 12.18
CA PHE A 52 -15.00 -22.76 11.85
C PHE A 52 -13.99 -23.64 12.59
N GLU A 53 -13.16 -24.36 11.85
CA GLU A 53 -12.15 -25.30 12.35
C GLU A 53 -10.84 -24.65 12.81
N TYR A 54 -10.69 -23.33 12.65
CA TYR A 54 -9.44 -22.65 12.96
C TYR A 54 -9.34 -22.27 14.44
N PHE A 55 -8.14 -22.46 14.98
CA PHE A 55 -7.74 -22.02 16.32
C PHE A 55 -6.64 -20.95 16.21
N PRO A 56 -6.59 -19.92 17.06
CA PRO A 56 -7.65 -19.48 17.97
C PRO A 56 -8.92 -19.13 17.19
N GLY A 57 -10.06 -19.18 17.87
CA GLY A 57 -11.36 -18.94 17.27
C GLY A 57 -11.89 -17.53 17.54
N ILE A 58 -12.71 -17.05 16.60
CA ILE A 58 -13.37 -15.74 16.63
C ILE A 58 -12.35 -14.59 16.71
N PRO A 59 -11.80 -14.16 15.56
CA PRO A 59 -10.94 -12.98 15.53
C PRO A 59 -11.73 -11.75 16.03
N LEU A 60 -11.05 -10.91 16.79
CA LEU A 60 -11.61 -9.71 17.40
C LEU A 60 -10.90 -8.48 16.83
N PHE A 61 -11.68 -7.56 16.29
CA PHE A 61 -11.20 -6.34 15.67
C PHE A 61 -11.65 -5.10 16.44
N HIS A 62 -10.84 -4.04 16.37
CA HIS A 62 -11.12 -2.71 16.92
C HIS A 62 -11.02 -1.65 15.83
N SER A 63 -11.91 -0.65 15.88
CA SER A 63 -11.90 0.52 15.00
C SER A 63 -12.47 1.74 15.71
N ARG A 64 -12.12 2.94 15.23
CA ARG A 64 -12.75 4.21 15.62
C ARG A 64 -13.53 4.89 14.48
N ASP A 65 -13.47 4.34 13.27
CA ASP A 65 -14.04 4.94 12.07
C ASP A 65 -14.90 3.98 11.22
N LEU A 66 -15.02 2.70 11.62
CA LEU A 66 -15.72 1.60 10.93
C LEU A 66 -15.06 1.12 9.63
N VAL A 67 -14.05 1.82 9.13
CA VAL A 67 -13.37 1.56 7.85
C VAL A 67 -12.05 0.85 8.09
N ASN A 68 -11.24 1.33 9.03
CA ASN A 68 -9.92 0.84 9.33
C ASN A 68 -9.98 0.00 10.61
N TRP A 69 -9.61 -1.28 10.50
CA TRP A 69 -9.73 -2.27 11.56
C TRP A 69 -8.37 -2.86 11.92
N GLU A 70 -8.08 -2.90 13.22
CA GLU A 70 -6.93 -3.61 13.79
C GLU A 70 -7.41 -4.93 14.42
N GLN A 71 -6.79 -6.06 14.07
CA GLN A 71 -7.06 -7.31 14.76
C GLN A 71 -6.34 -7.31 16.11
N ILE A 72 -7.09 -7.12 17.19
CA ILE A 72 -6.54 -6.99 18.54
C ILE A 72 -6.37 -8.35 19.25
N GLY A 73 -6.89 -9.43 18.67
CA GLY A 73 -6.75 -10.78 19.21
C GLY A 73 -7.86 -11.73 18.75
N HIS A 74 -8.23 -12.65 19.64
CA HIS A 74 -9.29 -13.63 19.45
C HIS A 74 -10.09 -13.80 20.73
N VAL A 75 -11.39 -14.05 20.61
CA VAL A 75 -12.27 -14.29 21.76
C VAL A 75 -12.04 -15.68 22.37
N LEU A 76 -11.78 -16.69 21.52
CA LEU A 76 -11.62 -18.09 21.95
C LEU A 76 -10.18 -18.56 21.73
N ASN A 77 -9.32 -18.34 22.73
CA ASN A 77 -7.88 -18.62 22.64
C ASN A 77 -7.39 -19.72 23.60
N ARG A 78 -8.30 -20.39 24.32
CA ARG A 78 -8.00 -21.52 25.22
C ARG A 78 -8.78 -22.79 24.87
N GLU A 79 -8.18 -23.95 25.13
CA GLU A 79 -8.83 -25.25 24.96
C GLU A 79 -10.08 -25.43 25.84
N SER A 80 -10.15 -24.74 26.98
CA SER A 80 -11.36 -24.75 27.83
C SER A 80 -12.55 -24.08 27.15
N GLN A 81 -12.30 -23.12 26.25
CA GLN A 81 -13.33 -22.38 25.53
C GLN A 81 -13.73 -23.04 24.21
N LEU A 82 -12.76 -23.65 23.53
CA LEU A 82 -12.92 -24.12 22.17
C LEU A 82 -12.47 -25.58 22.04
N ARG A 83 -13.44 -26.46 21.79
CA ARG A 83 -13.20 -27.87 21.46
C ARG A 83 -13.57 -28.11 20.01
N ILE A 84 -12.57 -28.31 19.17
CA ILE A 84 -12.73 -28.54 17.73
C ILE A 84 -11.77 -29.61 17.24
N LYS A 85 -12.13 -30.24 16.13
CA LYS A 85 -11.24 -31.11 15.35
C LYS A 85 -10.86 -30.36 14.07
N GLY A 86 -9.61 -30.50 13.64
CA GLY A 86 -9.16 -29.94 12.37
C GLY A 86 -9.57 -30.81 11.18
N GLY A 87 -9.46 -30.27 9.97
CA GLY A 87 -9.84 -30.89 8.71
C GLY A 87 -11.36 -30.95 8.49
N ASN A 88 -12.16 -30.08 9.09
CA ASN A 88 -13.61 -30.02 8.92
C ASN A 88 -14.12 -28.60 8.64
N MET A 89 -14.05 -28.19 7.38
CA MET A 89 -14.57 -26.91 6.85
C MET A 89 -16.07 -26.65 7.10
N TRP A 90 -16.84 -27.67 7.53
CA TRP A 90 -18.27 -27.60 7.80
C TRP A 90 -18.58 -27.47 9.30
N GLY A 91 -17.57 -27.57 10.17
CA GLY A 91 -17.75 -27.65 11.62
C GLY A 91 -17.10 -26.52 12.39
N GLY A 92 -17.09 -26.67 13.72
CA GLY A 92 -16.51 -25.72 14.64
C GLY A 92 -17.41 -24.50 14.87
N ILE A 93 -16.81 -23.30 14.84
CA ILE A 93 -17.45 -22.06 15.27
C ILE A 93 -18.17 -21.35 14.13
N TYR A 94 -19.48 -21.26 14.24
CA TYR A 94 -20.39 -20.57 13.32
C TYR A 94 -20.57 -19.10 13.74
N ALA A 95 -21.53 -18.39 13.13
CA ALA A 95 -21.75 -16.96 13.32
C ALA A 95 -21.74 -16.52 14.80
N PRO A 96 -20.84 -15.60 15.18
CA PRO A 96 -20.84 -14.98 16.49
C PRO A 96 -21.65 -13.67 16.48
N THR A 97 -22.28 -13.35 17.62
CA THR A 97 -22.77 -12.00 17.92
C THR A 97 -21.95 -11.41 19.06
N ILE A 98 -21.42 -10.19 18.89
CA ILE A 98 -20.84 -9.39 19.98
C ILE A 98 -21.79 -8.27 20.43
N ARG A 99 -21.98 -8.11 21.74
CA ARG A 99 -22.78 -7.02 22.33
C ARG A 99 -22.06 -6.43 23.53
N TYR A 100 -22.27 -5.14 23.76
CA TYR A 100 -21.78 -4.44 24.94
C TYR A 100 -22.98 -3.98 25.78
N ASN A 101 -22.98 -4.30 27.06
CA ASN A 101 -24.00 -3.86 28.00
C ASN A 101 -23.39 -3.68 29.39
N ASP A 102 -23.58 -2.48 29.97
CA ASP A 102 -23.20 -2.15 31.36
C ASP A 102 -21.76 -2.57 31.72
N GLY A 103 -20.78 -2.04 30.97
CA GLY A 103 -19.36 -2.33 31.23
C GLY A 103 -18.87 -3.70 30.74
N THR A 104 -19.75 -4.58 30.27
CA THR A 104 -19.40 -5.96 29.89
C THR A 104 -19.62 -6.20 28.40
N PHE A 105 -18.64 -6.84 27.76
CA PHE A 105 -18.74 -7.43 26.44
C PHE A 105 -19.22 -8.88 26.55
N TYR A 106 -20.18 -9.25 25.69
CA TYR A 106 -20.70 -10.60 25.55
C TYR A 106 -20.50 -11.04 24.10
N MET A 107 -19.93 -12.22 23.91
CA MET A 107 -19.87 -12.89 22.61
C MET A 107 -20.65 -14.19 22.72
N ILE A 108 -21.70 -14.35 21.91
CA ILE A 108 -22.49 -15.58 21.80
C ILE A 108 -22.30 -16.21 20.42
N THR A 109 -22.20 -17.54 20.34
CA THR A 109 -21.98 -18.26 19.08
C THR A 109 -22.47 -19.71 19.20
N THR A 110 -22.33 -20.49 18.12
CA THR A 110 -22.55 -21.94 18.09
C THR A 110 -21.24 -22.68 17.82
N ASN A 111 -20.90 -23.66 18.66
CA ASN A 111 -19.96 -24.72 18.27
C ASN A 111 -20.75 -25.92 17.75
N THR A 112 -20.85 -26.05 16.43
CA THR A 112 -21.60 -27.13 15.76
C THR A 112 -20.92 -28.49 15.87
N SER A 113 -19.69 -28.54 16.39
CA SER A 113 -18.92 -29.75 16.64
C SER A 113 -18.85 -30.16 18.11
N ASP A 114 -19.54 -29.44 19.01
CA ASP A 114 -19.61 -29.76 20.45
C ASP A 114 -21.07 -29.65 20.96
N ARG A 115 -21.33 -28.84 21.99
CA ARG A 115 -22.64 -28.82 22.69
C ARG A 115 -23.63 -27.78 22.14
N GLY A 116 -23.31 -27.10 21.03
CA GLY A 116 -24.18 -26.09 20.42
C GLY A 116 -23.93 -24.66 20.91
N ASN A 117 -24.99 -23.95 21.28
CA ASN A 117 -24.94 -22.52 21.62
C ASN A 117 -24.27 -22.25 22.96
N PHE A 118 -23.39 -21.26 23.00
CA PHE A 118 -22.76 -20.76 24.21
C PHE A 118 -22.37 -19.29 24.08
N LEU A 119 -22.15 -18.64 25.22
CA LEU A 119 -21.53 -17.31 25.26
C LEU A 119 -20.31 -17.28 26.18
N VAL A 120 -19.45 -16.30 25.95
CA VAL A 120 -18.39 -15.86 26.87
C VAL A 120 -18.48 -14.36 27.08
N TYR A 121 -17.87 -13.87 28.17
CA TYR A 121 -17.89 -12.44 28.47
C TYR A 121 -16.56 -11.94 29.05
N THR A 122 -16.35 -10.63 28.95
CA THR A 122 -15.21 -9.90 29.52
C THR A 122 -15.59 -8.45 29.83
N ASP A 123 -14.89 -7.79 30.75
CA ASP A 123 -14.94 -6.33 30.94
C ASP A 123 -13.85 -5.60 30.14
N ASN A 124 -12.88 -6.32 29.59
CA ASN A 124 -11.79 -5.80 28.78
C ASN A 124 -11.61 -6.64 27.50
N PRO A 125 -11.90 -6.10 26.29
CA PRO A 125 -11.79 -6.83 25.04
C PRO A 125 -10.33 -7.19 24.66
N TYR A 126 -9.34 -6.53 25.26
CA TYR A 126 -7.91 -6.87 25.14
C TYR A 126 -7.46 -7.94 26.15
N GLY A 127 -8.32 -8.30 27.09
CA GLY A 127 -8.03 -9.25 28.17
C GLY A 127 -8.53 -10.66 27.88
N GLU A 128 -8.55 -11.48 28.93
CA GLU A 128 -9.07 -12.83 28.88
C GLU A 128 -10.61 -12.85 28.89
N TRP A 129 -11.19 -13.69 28.04
CA TRP A 129 -12.62 -13.97 28.06
C TRP A 129 -12.94 -15.13 29.00
N SER A 130 -14.15 -15.16 29.56
CA SER A 130 -14.62 -16.23 30.45
C SER A 130 -14.56 -17.62 29.78
N ASP A 131 -14.72 -18.68 30.59
CA ASP A 131 -15.07 -19.99 30.05
C ASP A 131 -16.54 -20.01 29.52
N PRO A 132 -16.92 -20.98 28.66
CA PRO A 132 -18.23 -21.02 28.02
C PRO A 132 -19.40 -21.17 29.00
N VAL A 133 -20.41 -20.32 28.82
CA VAL A 133 -21.73 -20.43 29.42
C VAL A 133 -22.69 -21.02 28.38
N TRP A 134 -23.05 -22.29 28.56
CA TRP A 134 -23.86 -23.05 27.61
C TRP A 134 -25.34 -22.69 27.67
N ILE A 135 -26.00 -22.66 26.50
CA ILE A 135 -27.37 -22.20 26.35
C ILE A 135 -28.30 -23.32 25.87
N ARG A 136 -29.54 -23.31 26.38
CA ARG A 136 -30.54 -24.34 26.09
C ARG A 136 -31.20 -24.19 24.71
N GLN A 137 -31.54 -22.97 24.29
CA GLN A 137 -32.20 -22.75 23.00
C GLN A 137 -31.28 -23.20 21.86
N GLY A 138 -31.79 -24.08 20.99
CA GLY A 138 -31.04 -24.67 19.87
C GLY A 138 -30.97 -23.77 18.63
N GLY A 139 -30.70 -24.40 17.48
CA GLY A 139 -30.42 -23.69 16.22
C GLY A 139 -29.00 -23.14 16.17
N ILE A 140 -28.72 -22.36 15.12
CA ILE A 140 -27.48 -21.60 14.93
C ILE A 140 -27.76 -20.10 15.04
N ASP A 141 -26.73 -19.29 14.80
CA ASP A 141 -26.74 -17.82 14.74
C ASP A 141 -27.42 -17.17 15.94
N PRO A 142 -26.99 -17.49 17.18
CA PRO A 142 -27.55 -16.87 18.35
C PRO A 142 -27.18 -15.39 18.41
N SER A 143 -28.12 -14.55 18.84
CA SER A 143 -27.89 -13.12 19.05
C SER A 143 -28.56 -12.60 20.31
N LEU A 144 -27.97 -11.56 20.91
CA LEU A 144 -28.43 -10.95 22.16
C LEU A 144 -28.98 -9.53 21.92
N TYR A 145 -30.03 -9.22 22.66
CA TYR A 145 -30.60 -7.88 22.81
C TYR A 145 -30.80 -7.58 24.29
N PHE A 146 -30.37 -6.40 24.75
CA PHE A 146 -30.46 -5.98 26.15
C PHE A 146 -31.43 -4.81 26.30
N GLU A 147 -32.32 -4.89 27.28
CA GLU A 147 -33.28 -3.83 27.61
C GLU A 147 -33.76 -3.96 29.06
N ASP A 148 -33.79 -2.83 29.79
CA ASP A 148 -34.34 -2.75 31.16
C ASP A 148 -33.82 -3.85 32.11
N GLY A 149 -32.52 -4.16 32.02
CA GLY A 149 -31.86 -5.19 32.83
C GLY A 149 -32.13 -6.63 32.40
N ARG A 150 -32.87 -6.85 31.31
CA ARG A 150 -33.15 -8.16 30.72
C ARG A 150 -32.24 -8.45 29.54
N CYS A 151 -31.96 -9.73 29.31
CA CYS A 151 -31.22 -10.22 28.16
C CYS A 151 -32.13 -11.15 27.35
N TYR A 152 -32.44 -10.75 26.13
CA TYR A 152 -33.20 -11.54 25.17
C TYR A 152 -32.26 -12.20 24.18
N MET A 153 -32.51 -13.47 23.90
CA MET A 153 -31.79 -14.26 22.91
C MET A 153 -32.70 -14.60 21.75
N VAL A 154 -32.20 -14.43 20.53
CA VAL A 154 -32.78 -15.02 19.32
C VAL A 154 -31.84 -16.05 18.70
N SER A 155 -32.40 -17.08 18.07
CA SER A 155 -31.68 -18.06 17.22
C SER A 155 -32.66 -18.67 16.20
N ASN A 156 -32.19 -19.57 15.31
CA ASN A 156 -32.98 -20.03 14.16
C ASN A 156 -33.43 -21.53 14.12
N PRO A 157 -33.77 -22.22 15.23
CA PRO A 157 -34.15 -23.63 15.15
C PRO A 157 -35.34 -23.87 14.21
N ASP A 158 -35.29 -25.00 13.50
CA ASP A 158 -36.32 -25.44 12.54
C ASP A 158 -36.60 -24.44 11.39
N GLY A 159 -35.63 -23.58 11.04
CA GLY A 159 -35.76 -22.63 9.92
C GLY A 159 -36.76 -21.51 10.21
N ALA A 160 -36.82 -21.04 11.45
CA ALA A 160 -37.57 -19.84 11.84
C ALA A 160 -36.87 -19.14 13.02
N ILE A 161 -37.22 -17.88 13.29
CA ILE A 161 -36.61 -17.13 14.38
C ILE A 161 -37.38 -17.34 15.68
N TRP A 162 -36.66 -17.74 16.73
CA TRP A 162 -37.20 -18.00 18.06
C TRP A 162 -36.58 -17.07 19.09
N LEU A 163 -37.39 -16.59 20.03
CA LEU A 163 -37.03 -15.66 21.09
C LEU A 163 -37.19 -16.31 22.46
N CYS A 164 -36.23 -16.12 23.36
CA CYS A 164 -36.40 -16.34 24.79
C CYS A 164 -35.68 -15.27 25.62
N GLU A 165 -36.03 -15.13 26.89
CA GLU A 165 -35.27 -14.39 27.89
C GLU A 165 -34.25 -15.33 28.55
N ILE A 166 -33.02 -14.87 28.78
CA ILE A 166 -31.94 -15.64 29.41
C ILE A 166 -31.25 -14.84 30.52
N ASN A 167 -30.61 -15.55 31.45
CA ASN A 167 -29.56 -14.98 32.30
C ASN A 167 -28.20 -15.18 31.60
N PRO A 168 -27.53 -14.12 31.12
CA PRO A 168 -26.31 -14.26 30.33
C PRO A 168 -25.09 -14.64 31.17
N LYS A 169 -25.17 -14.60 32.51
CA LYS A 169 -24.07 -15.04 33.39
C LYS A 169 -24.15 -16.52 33.73
N THR A 170 -25.36 -17.09 33.83
CA THR A 170 -25.56 -18.49 34.21
C THR A 170 -25.96 -19.38 33.04
N GLY A 171 -26.47 -18.81 31.95
CA GLY A 171 -27.02 -19.53 30.80
C GLY A 171 -28.46 -20.03 31.01
N GLU A 172 -29.05 -19.72 32.17
CA GLU A 172 -30.42 -20.12 32.50
C GLU A 172 -31.41 -19.46 31.54
N GLN A 173 -32.28 -20.26 30.92
CA GLN A 173 -33.38 -19.77 30.10
C GLN A 173 -34.57 -19.42 31.00
N LEU A 174 -34.94 -18.14 31.03
CA LEU A 174 -35.92 -17.54 31.94
C LEU A 174 -37.35 -17.52 31.38
N SER A 175 -37.52 -17.71 30.06
CA SER A 175 -38.82 -17.82 29.41
C SER A 175 -38.88 -19.00 28.43
N GLU A 176 -40.08 -19.46 28.09
CA GLU A 176 -40.26 -20.40 26.98
C GLU A 176 -39.80 -19.76 25.65
N SER A 177 -39.24 -20.59 24.77
CA SER A 177 -38.87 -20.18 23.41
C SER A 177 -40.12 -19.96 22.56
N LYS A 178 -40.24 -18.78 21.97
CA LYS A 178 -41.39 -18.39 21.14
C LYS A 178 -40.95 -18.10 19.72
N ARG A 179 -41.56 -18.76 18.73
CA ARG A 179 -41.38 -18.42 17.30
C ARG A 179 -41.95 -17.03 17.02
N ILE A 180 -41.13 -16.11 16.52
CA ILE A 180 -41.52 -14.70 16.30
C ILE A 180 -41.61 -14.30 14.82
N TRP A 181 -40.84 -14.93 13.93
CA TRP A 181 -40.90 -14.67 12.49
C TRP A 181 -40.35 -15.84 11.67
N GLY A 182 -40.88 -16.06 10.47
CA GLY A 182 -40.42 -17.11 9.54
C GLY A 182 -39.63 -16.59 8.34
N GLY A 183 -39.28 -15.29 8.34
CA GLY A 183 -38.75 -14.60 7.16
C GLY A 183 -39.82 -14.25 6.14
N THR A 184 -39.36 -13.80 4.97
CA THR A 184 -40.18 -13.40 3.82
C THR A 184 -40.58 -14.58 2.93
N GLY A 185 -40.03 -15.77 3.19
CA GLY A 185 -40.23 -17.00 2.41
C GLY A 185 -39.01 -17.47 1.64
N GLY A 186 -37.85 -16.80 1.78
CA GLY A 186 -36.58 -17.30 1.26
C GLY A 186 -36.06 -18.52 2.03
N ARG A 187 -35.12 -19.27 1.43
CA ARG A 187 -34.46 -20.41 2.08
C ARG A 187 -33.58 -19.94 3.24
N TYR A 188 -33.40 -20.79 4.25
CA TYR A 188 -32.47 -20.60 5.36
C TYR A 188 -32.58 -19.21 6.04
N PRO A 189 -33.72 -18.89 6.69
CA PRO A 189 -33.80 -17.71 7.53
C PRO A 189 -32.82 -17.83 8.71
N GLU A 190 -31.84 -16.94 8.76
CA GLU A 190 -30.67 -17.03 9.64
C GLU A 190 -30.14 -15.64 10.05
N GLY A 191 -29.06 -15.55 10.81
CA GLY A 191 -28.48 -14.29 11.31
C GLY A 191 -29.46 -13.30 11.95
N PRO A 192 -30.32 -13.71 12.91
CA PRO A 192 -31.33 -12.83 13.49
C PRO A 192 -30.74 -11.81 14.47
N HIS A 193 -31.05 -10.53 14.28
CA HIS A 193 -30.69 -9.45 15.21
C HIS A 193 -31.90 -8.56 15.54
N ILE A 194 -32.09 -8.27 16.83
CA ILE A 194 -33.12 -7.35 17.32
C ILE A 194 -32.52 -5.97 17.64
N TYR A 195 -33.19 -4.93 17.16
CA TYR A 195 -32.88 -3.52 17.47
C TYR A 195 -34.14 -2.82 17.94
N LYS A 196 -34.00 -1.80 18.80
CA LYS A 196 -35.12 -0.93 19.17
C LYS A 196 -34.88 0.51 18.72
N ARG A 197 -35.83 1.06 17.96
CA ARG A 197 -35.78 2.45 17.48
C ARG A 197 -37.19 3.03 17.38
N ASN A 198 -37.40 4.23 17.92
CA ASN A 198 -38.67 4.96 17.85
C ASN A 198 -39.91 4.11 18.25
N GLY A 199 -39.73 3.32 19.31
CA GLY A 199 -40.76 2.44 19.87
C GLY A 199 -41.09 1.19 19.02
N TRP A 200 -40.26 0.85 18.04
CA TRP A 200 -40.35 -0.38 17.24
C TRP A 200 -39.19 -1.31 17.59
N TYR A 201 -39.49 -2.60 17.73
CA TYR A 201 -38.51 -3.67 17.66
C TYR A 201 -38.36 -4.08 16.21
N TYR A 202 -37.17 -3.91 15.64
CA TYR A 202 -36.82 -4.42 14.33
C TYR A 202 -36.15 -5.78 14.49
N LEU A 203 -36.54 -6.74 13.66
CA LEU A 203 -35.89 -8.03 13.52
C LEU A 203 -35.31 -8.10 12.11
N MET A 204 -33.99 -8.01 12.03
CA MET A 204 -33.25 -8.20 10.78
C MET A 204 -32.74 -9.63 10.71
N ILE A 205 -32.83 -10.25 9.54
CA ILE A 205 -32.34 -11.62 9.28
C ILE A 205 -31.69 -11.68 7.90
N SER A 206 -31.09 -12.81 7.60
CA SER A 206 -30.65 -13.19 6.25
C SER A 206 -31.50 -14.33 5.70
N GLU A 207 -31.64 -14.36 4.38
CA GLU A 207 -32.33 -15.40 3.64
C GLU A 207 -31.59 -15.66 2.32
N GLY A 208 -31.94 -16.77 1.64
CA GLY A 208 -31.44 -17.08 0.30
C GLY A 208 -30.27 -18.06 0.25
N GLY A 209 -29.68 -18.38 1.41
CA GLY A 209 -28.42 -19.11 1.53
C GLY A 209 -27.22 -18.17 1.36
N THR A 210 -26.06 -18.55 1.91
CA THR A 210 -24.87 -17.69 1.93
C THR A 210 -24.09 -17.67 0.60
N GLU A 211 -24.70 -18.14 -0.48
CA GLU A 211 -24.14 -18.13 -1.84
C GLU A 211 -24.73 -16.95 -2.66
N TYR A 212 -24.84 -17.07 -3.99
CA TYR A 212 -25.41 -16.02 -4.85
C TYR A 212 -26.84 -15.59 -4.51
N GLY A 213 -27.60 -16.44 -3.79
CA GLY A 213 -28.97 -16.17 -3.40
C GLY A 213 -29.14 -15.19 -2.25
N HIS A 214 -28.05 -14.82 -1.58
CA HIS A 214 -28.05 -14.16 -0.28
C HIS A 214 -28.69 -12.78 -0.29
N LYS A 215 -29.45 -12.49 0.75
CA LYS A 215 -30.12 -11.20 0.95
C LYS A 215 -30.44 -10.94 2.42
N VAL A 216 -30.46 -9.67 2.79
CA VAL A 216 -30.88 -9.20 4.12
C VAL A 216 -32.35 -8.77 4.06
N THR A 217 -33.16 -9.28 4.98
CA THR A 217 -34.57 -8.89 5.13
C THR A 217 -34.83 -8.39 6.54
N ILE A 218 -35.82 -7.51 6.68
CA ILE A 218 -36.16 -6.91 7.98
C ILE A 218 -37.67 -6.83 8.20
N ALA A 219 -38.09 -7.03 9.44
CA ALA A 219 -39.46 -6.85 9.90
C ALA A 219 -39.50 -5.99 11.17
N ARG A 220 -40.66 -5.49 11.58
CA ARG A 220 -40.81 -4.75 12.85
C ARG A 220 -42.08 -5.10 13.62
N SER A 221 -42.05 -4.90 14.94
CA SER A 221 -43.21 -5.03 15.83
C SER A 221 -43.17 -4.02 16.97
N ARG A 222 -44.34 -3.66 17.52
CA ARG A 222 -44.42 -2.89 18.77
C ARG A 222 -44.19 -3.77 20.01
N ASN A 223 -44.23 -5.08 19.84
CA ASN A 223 -43.97 -6.07 20.89
C ASN A 223 -42.81 -6.95 20.45
N ILE A 224 -41.77 -7.09 21.29
CA ILE A 224 -40.61 -7.95 20.99
C ILE A 224 -41.02 -9.40 20.70
N GLY A 225 -42.12 -9.87 21.30
CA GLY A 225 -42.70 -11.19 21.03
C GLY A 225 -43.59 -11.27 19.79
N GLY A 226 -43.65 -10.22 18.96
CA GLY A 226 -44.45 -10.16 17.74
C GLY A 226 -45.95 -9.85 17.94
N PRO A 227 -46.76 -9.93 16.86
CA PRO A 227 -46.36 -10.34 15.51
C PRO A 227 -45.49 -9.29 14.80
N TYR A 228 -44.58 -9.76 13.94
CA TYR A 228 -43.71 -8.91 13.13
C TYR A 228 -44.32 -8.64 11.75
N GLU A 229 -44.33 -7.38 11.34
CA GLU A 229 -44.71 -6.92 10.01
C GLU A 229 -43.46 -6.81 9.12
N SER A 230 -43.47 -7.46 7.96
CA SER A 230 -42.35 -7.42 7.01
C SER A 230 -42.21 -6.06 6.34
N ASN A 231 -40.97 -5.58 6.15
CA ASN A 231 -40.73 -4.40 5.33
C ASN A 231 -41.24 -4.63 3.89
N PRO A 232 -42.16 -3.79 3.38
CA PRO A 232 -42.67 -3.93 2.01
C PRO A 232 -41.59 -3.78 0.93
N ALA A 233 -40.46 -3.14 1.25
CA ALA A 233 -39.32 -2.97 0.35
C ALA A 233 -38.25 -4.07 0.48
N ASN A 234 -38.50 -5.15 1.23
CA ASN A 234 -37.54 -6.25 1.35
C ASN A 234 -37.17 -6.84 -0.04
N PRO A 235 -35.90 -7.26 -0.24
CA PRO A 235 -34.78 -7.19 0.69
C PRO A 235 -34.13 -5.80 0.80
N ILE A 236 -33.52 -5.49 1.94
CA ILE A 236 -32.83 -4.20 2.16
C ILE A 236 -31.39 -4.19 1.63
N LEU A 237 -30.79 -5.36 1.39
CA LEU A 237 -29.46 -5.52 0.78
C LEU A 237 -29.42 -6.86 0.03
N THR A 238 -29.08 -6.84 -1.27
CA THR A 238 -28.80 -8.06 -2.05
C THR A 238 -28.14 -7.74 -3.38
N HIS A 239 -27.33 -8.66 -3.91
CA HIS A 239 -26.76 -8.57 -5.26
C HIS A 239 -27.35 -9.57 -6.26
N ILE A 240 -28.34 -10.37 -5.86
CA ILE A 240 -28.99 -11.35 -6.76
C ILE A 240 -29.81 -10.69 -7.89
N ASN A 241 -30.19 -9.42 -7.72
CA ASN A 241 -31.07 -8.71 -8.64
C ASN A 241 -30.29 -8.08 -9.81
N GLN A 242 -31.01 -7.77 -10.89
CA GLN A 242 -30.47 -7.22 -12.14
C GLN A 242 -29.50 -6.04 -11.95
N ASN A 243 -29.76 -5.13 -11.01
CA ASN A 243 -28.94 -3.95 -10.78
C ASN A 243 -27.52 -4.26 -10.27
N ALA A 244 -27.31 -5.45 -9.69
CA ALA A 244 -26.03 -5.87 -9.12
C ALA A 244 -25.59 -7.29 -9.55
N GLU A 245 -26.27 -7.92 -10.51
CA GLU A 245 -25.95 -9.28 -10.98
C GLU A 245 -24.50 -9.41 -11.54
N ASN A 246 -23.94 -8.31 -12.05
CA ASN A 246 -22.58 -8.23 -12.60
C ASN A 246 -21.58 -7.58 -11.62
N ASN A 247 -21.99 -7.32 -10.38
CA ASN A 247 -21.10 -6.77 -9.36
C ASN A 247 -20.05 -7.82 -8.98
N LEU A 248 -18.79 -7.39 -8.79
CA LEU A 248 -17.70 -8.28 -8.38
C LEU A 248 -17.88 -8.81 -6.95
N ILE A 249 -18.64 -8.09 -6.12
CA ILE A 249 -19.08 -8.56 -4.81
C ILE A 249 -20.38 -9.33 -5.02
N GLN A 250 -20.49 -10.54 -4.48
CA GLN A 250 -21.69 -11.37 -4.54
C GLN A 250 -21.98 -12.01 -3.18
N GLY A 251 -23.16 -12.62 -3.05
CA GLY A 251 -23.60 -13.29 -1.82
C GLY A 251 -23.64 -12.40 -0.59
N VAL A 252 -24.00 -11.13 -0.76
CA VAL A 252 -24.09 -10.15 0.33
C VAL A 252 -25.25 -10.49 1.27
N GLY A 253 -24.97 -10.52 2.57
CA GLY A 253 -25.95 -10.85 3.60
C GLY A 253 -25.31 -10.95 4.99
N HIS A 254 -25.96 -11.66 5.92
CA HIS A 254 -25.54 -11.81 7.32
C HIS A 254 -25.07 -10.49 7.95
N ALA A 255 -25.99 -9.54 8.05
CA ALA A 255 -25.69 -8.17 8.41
C ALA A 255 -25.93 -7.87 9.89
N ASP A 256 -25.17 -6.93 10.45
CA ASP A 256 -25.37 -6.35 11.79
C ASP A 256 -25.28 -4.82 11.70
N MET A 257 -26.16 -4.10 12.39
CA MET A 257 -26.25 -2.64 12.30
C MET A 257 -25.69 -1.96 13.55
N VAL A 258 -25.02 -0.83 13.36
CA VAL A 258 -24.54 0.04 14.44
C VAL A 258 -24.91 1.49 14.18
N GLN A 259 -25.30 2.19 15.25
CA GLN A 259 -25.37 3.65 15.23
C GLN A 259 -24.01 4.21 15.66
N ALA A 260 -23.37 4.96 14.78
CA ALA A 260 -22.09 5.61 15.05
C ALA A 260 -22.22 6.74 16.08
N HIS A 261 -21.08 7.19 16.63
CA HIS A 261 -21.04 8.25 17.64
C HIS A 261 -21.50 9.62 17.11
N ASP A 262 -21.47 9.86 15.79
CA ASP A 262 -22.02 11.05 15.14
C ASP A 262 -23.54 10.96 14.85
N GLY A 263 -24.16 9.82 15.20
CA GLY A 263 -25.58 9.55 15.00
C GLY A 263 -25.93 8.91 13.64
N SER A 264 -24.98 8.80 12.72
CA SER A 264 -25.16 8.07 11.45
C SER A 264 -25.33 6.57 11.69
N TRP A 265 -26.00 5.88 10.76
CA TRP A 265 -26.22 4.43 10.86
C TRP A 265 -25.40 3.72 9.80
N TRP A 266 -24.84 2.58 10.20
CA TRP A 266 -23.98 1.75 9.37
C TRP A 266 -24.39 0.30 9.52
N LEU A 267 -24.07 -0.48 8.49
CA LEU A 267 -24.32 -1.90 8.40
C LEU A 267 -23.02 -2.58 7.99
N VAL A 268 -22.59 -3.54 8.80
CA VAL A 268 -21.56 -4.51 8.40
C VAL A 268 -22.27 -5.75 7.86
N CYS A 269 -21.72 -6.36 6.83
CA CYS A 269 -22.27 -7.59 6.24
C CYS A 269 -21.17 -8.45 5.65
N LEU A 270 -21.44 -9.74 5.47
CA LEU A 270 -20.57 -10.58 4.67
C LEU A 270 -20.86 -10.42 3.17
N GLY A 271 -19.91 -10.84 2.35
CA GLY A 271 -20.04 -11.09 0.92
C GLY A 271 -18.79 -11.82 0.42
N PHE A 272 -18.68 -12.09 -0.87
CA PHE A 272 -17.43 -12.61 -1.44
C PHE A 272 -17.10 -11.93 -2.76
N ARG A 273 -15.81 -11.71 -3.02
CA ARG A 273 -15.34 -11.25 -4.33
C ARG A 273 -15.24 -12.41 -5.30
N THR A 274 -15.99 -12.35 -6.40
CA THR A 274 -15.94 -13.37 -7.45
C THR A 274 -14.64 -13.30 -8.23
N GLN A 275 -14.07 -14.45 -8.52
CA GLN A 275 -12.91 -14.69 -9.37
C GLN A 275 -13.33 -15.50 -10.61
N ASN A 276 -12.34 -16.02 -11.34
CA ASN A 276 -12.55 -16.70 -12.62
C ASN A 276 -13.63 -17.79 -12.54
N GLY A 277 -14.69 -17.64 -13.36
CA GLY A 277 -15.77 -18.62 -13.48
C GLY A 277 -16.82 -18.59 -12.37
N GLN A 278 -17.09 -17.43 -11.74
CA GLN A 278 -18.06 -17.31 -10.64
C GLN A 278 -17.68 -18.21 -9.44
N HIS A 279 -16.40 -18.20 -9.09
CA HIS A 279 -15.85 -18.91 -7.94
C HIS A 279 -15.24 -17.91 -6.96
N HIS A 280 -15.09 -18.28 -5.68
CA HIS A 280 -14.31 -17.50 -4.73
C HIS A 280 -13.36 -18.39 -3.92
N VAL A 281 -12.14 -17.91 -3.70
CA VAL A 281 -11.15 -18.62 -2.85
C VAL A 281 -10.80 -17.87 -1.57
N LEU A 282 -11.11 -16.58 -1.48
CA LEU A 282 -10.80 -15.76 -0.31
C LEU A 282 -11.70 -16.08 0.90
N GLY A 283 -12.72 -16.90 0.71
CA GLY A 283 -13.83 -17.06 1.65
C GLY A 283 -14.78 -15.86 1.58
N ARG A 284 -15.68 -15.81 2.56
CA ARG A 284 -16.59 -14.68 2.76
C ARG A 284 -15.87 -13.62 3.59
N GLU A 285 -15.95 -12.36 3.15
CA GLU A 285 -15.21 -11.20 3.65
C GLU A 285 -16.19 -10.20 4.29
N THR A 286 -15.70 -9.26 5.09
CA THR A 286 -16.55 -8.25 5.77
C THR A 286 -16.60 -6.94 5.00
N PHE A 287 -17.81 -6.44 4.75
CA PHE A 287 -18.12 -5.24 4.00
C PHE A 287 -18.86 -4.22 4.87
N LEU A 288 -18.80 -2.95 4.48
CA LEU A 288 -19.47 -1.83 5.14
C LEU A 288 -20.41 -1.10 4.17
N ALA A 289 -21.58 -0.71 4.67
CA ALA A 289 -22.55 0.13 3.95
C ALA A 289 -23.16 1.21 4.86
N PRO A 290 -23.41 2.43 4.35
CA PRO A 290 -24.19 3.42 5.06
C PRO A 290 -25.69 3.04 5.07
N VAL A 291 -26.38 3.36 6.16
CA VAL A 291 -27.82 3.14 6.32
C VAL A 291 -28.53 4.46 6.58
N THR A 292 -29.59 4.70 5.82
CA THR A 292 -30.53 5.80 6.07
C THR A 292 -31.87 5.24 6.52
N TRP A 293 -32.73 6.08 7.09
CA TRP A 293 -34.08 5.69 7.51
C TRP A 293 -35.09 6.53 6.74
N ASN A 294 -36.01 5.88 6.02
CA ASN A 294 -37.04 6.58 5.26
C ASN A 294 -38.15 7.14 6.17
N GLU A 295 -39.08 7.88 5.59
CA GLU A 295 -40.19 8.54 6.30
C GLU A 295 -41.11 7.55 7.02
N ASP A 296 -41.30 6.34 6.46
CA ASP A 296 -42.07 5.26 7.06
C ASP A 296 -41.33 4.54 8.21
N GLY A 297 -40.08 4.91 8.45
CA GLY A 297 -39.22 4.35 9.49
C GLY A 297 -38.60 3.01 9.13
N TRP A 298 -38.35 2.72 7.86
CA TRP A 298 -37.59 1.54 7.41
C TRP A 298 -36.15 1.91 7.05
N PRO A 299 -35.16 1.04 7.30
CA PRO A 299 -33.79 1.28 6.88
C PRO A 299 -33.64 1.08 5.37
N VAL A 300 -32.82 1.92 4.74
CA VAL A 300 -32.44 1.86 3.33
C VAL A 300 -30.92 1.83 3.26
N VAL A 301 -30.37 0.71 2.79
CA VAL A 301 -28.92 0.48 2.72
C VAL A 301 -28.39 1.08 1.42
N ASN A 302 -27.42 1.99 1.54
CA ASN A 302 -26.73 2.63 0.43
C ASN A 302 -27.64 3.19 -0.70
N GLY A 303 -28.87 3.59 -0.35
CA GLY A 303 -29.86 4.11 -1.30
C GLY A 303 -30.63 3.05 -2.08
N ASP A 304 -29.94 2.06 -2.68
CA ASP A 304 -30.55 1.08 -3.60
C ASP A 304 -30.41 -0.40 -3.16
N GLY A 305 -29.86 -0.66 -1.98
CA GLY A 305 -29.66 -2.01 -1.46
C GLY A 305 -28.49 -2.75 -2.09
N THR A 306 -27.47 -2.04 -2.59
CA THR A 306 -26.22 -2.61 -3.12
C THR A 306 -24.98 -2.00 -2.49
N ILE A 307 -23.83 -2.68 -2.62
CA ILE A 307 -22.50 -2.18 -2.20
C ILE A 307 -21.49 -2.35 -3.34
N ASN A 308 -20.45 -1.51 -3.37
CA ASN A 308 -19.40 -1.57 -4.38
C ASN A 308 -18.02 -1.68 -3.74
N LEU A 309 -17.03 -2.12 -4.51
CA LEU A 309 -15.62 -2.13 -4.09
C LEU A 309 -15.12 -0.72 -3.80
N ASP A 310 -15.53 0.27 -4.60
CA ASP A 310 -15.19 1.68 -4.42
C ASP A 310 -16.42 2.45 -3.93
N MET A 311 -16.38 2.88 -2.66
CA MET A 311 -17.44 3.65 -2.00
C MET A 311 -17.04 5.13 -1.90
N LYS A 312 -16.39 5.66 -2.96
CA LYS A 312 -15.84 7.04 -3.04
C LYS A 312 -16.79 8.17 -2.65
N ASP A 313 -18.08 8.00 -2.90
CA ASP A 313 -19.10 9.05 -2.69
C ASP A 313 -19.75 8.97 -1.29
N VAL A 314 -19.36 7.99 -0.47
CA VAL A 314 -19.88 7.84 0.89
C VAL A 314 -19.13 8.77 1.85
N LYS A 315 -19.88 9.52 2.64
CA LYS A 315 -19.33 10.30 3.75
C LYS A 315 -19.07 9.38 4.95
N THR A 316 -17.81 9.23 5.35
CA THR A 316 -17.40 8.42 6.51
C THR A 316 -17.28 9.26 7.79
N LEU A 317 -17.05 8.57 8.91
CA LEU A 317 -16.40 9.16 10.09
C LEU A 317 -14.98 9.64 9.71
N PRO A 318 -14.37 10.55 10.49
CA PRO A 318 -12.96 10.91 10.30
C PRO A 318 -12.09 9.65 10.33
N GLN A 319 -11.44 9.33 9.22
CA GLN A 319 -10.68 8.10 9.10
C GLN A 319 -9.42 8.15 9.96
N THR A 320 -9.12 7.04 10.63
CA THR A 320 -7.95 6.82 11.47
C THR A 320 -7.04 5.79 10.82
N THR A 321 -5.72 5.99 10.88
CA THR A 321 -4.77 4.99 10.42
C THR A 321 -4.56 3.93 11.50
N VAL A 322 -4.71 2.65 11.13
CA VAL A 322 -4.34 1.50 11.98
C VAL A 322 -2.97 0.99 11.57
N LYS A 323 -2.14 0.61 12.55
CA LYS A 323 -0.85 -0.04 12.28
C LYS A 323 -1.08 -1.53 12.10
N ASN A 324 -1.15 -1.99 10.86
CA ASN A 324 -1.05 -3.42 10.57
C ASN A 324 0.43 -3.77 10.47
N SER A 325 1.02 -4.27 11.56
CA SER A 325 2.37 -4.84 11.52
C SER A 325 2.23 -6.36 11.58
N PRO A 326 2.11 -7.06 10.43
CA PRO A 326 2.11 -8.51 10.45
C PRO A 326 3.40 -9.01 11.11
N ASP A 327 3.32 -10.07 11.90
CA ASP A 327 4.46 -10.77 12.48
C ASP A 327 5.13 -11.61 11.39
N TRP A 328 5.97 -10.95 10.59
CA TRP A 328 6.61 -11.54 9.41
C TRP A 328 8.05 -11.99 9.66
N ASP A 329 8.72 -11.52 10.71
CA ASP A 329 10.13 -11.80 10.99
C ASP A 329 10.37 -12.77 12.16
N PHE A 330 9.29 -13.20 12.82
CA PHE A 330 9.31 -14.13 13.95
C PHE A 330 10.23 -13.70 15.11
N ASN A 331 10.49 -12.40 15.25
CA ASN A 331 11.27 -11.84 16.36
C ASN A 331 10.42 -11.51 17.60
N ASN A 332 9.10 -11.57 17.46
CA ASN A 332 8.17 -11.36 18.56
C ASN A 332 8.21 -12.52 19.57
N PRO A 333 7.87 -12.27 20.85
CA PRO A 333 7.85 -13.31 21.87
C PRO A 333 6.75 -14.37 21.64
N GLN A 334 5.74 -14.03 20.83
CA GLN A 334 4.61 -14.87 20.47
C GLN A 334 4.22 -14.56 19.03
N LEU A 335 3.58 -15.52 18.35
CA LEU A 335 3.02 -15.29 17.03
C LEU A 335 1.92 -14.22 17.08
N GLY A 336 1.90 -13.36 16.06
CA GLY A 336 0.83 -12.37 15.84
C GLY A 336 -0.59 -12.96 15.75
N ALA A 337 -1.60 -12.11 15.92
CA ALA A 337 -3.02 -12.52 15.99
C ALA A 337 -3.55 -13.10 14.66
N GLU A 338 -2.90 -12.83 13.54
CA GLU A 338 -3.26 -13.32 12.21
C GLU A 338 -2.94 -14.81 12.00
N TRP A 339 -2.10 -15.40 12.86
CA TRP A 339 -1.68 -16.79 12.75
C TRP A 339 -2.70 -17.76 13.34
N ASN A 340 -3.07 -18.76 12.54
CA ASN A 340 -4.01 -19.80 12.91
C ASN A 340 -3.48 -21.20 12.65
N TRP A 341 -4.02 -22.13 13.44
CA TRP A 341 -3.85 -23.56 13.33
C TRP A 341 -5.14 -24.21 12.84
N ILE A 342 -5.00 -25.34 12.15
CA ILE A 342 -6.12 -26.22 11.80
C ILE A 342 -6.44 -27.08 13.03
N GLY A 343 -7.59 -26.86 13.67
CA GLY A 343 -7.95 -27.48 14.94
C GLY A 343 -7.04 -27.04 16.10
N ILE A 344 -7.14 -27.75 17.24
CA ILE A 344 -6.31 -27.47 18.43
C ILE A 344 -4.87 -27.96 18.21
N PRO A 345 -3.86 -27.07 18.23
CA PRO A 345 -2.48 -27.44 17.92
C PRO A 345 -1.79 -28.15 19.08
N ASP A 346 -0.87 -29.06 18.75
CA ASP A 346 0.13 -29.51 19.72
C ASP A 346 1.24 -28.46 19.84
N LYS A 347 1.12 -27.56 20.83
CA LYS A 347 2.01 -26.41 21.00
C LYS A 347 3.49 -26.79 21.11
N LYS A 348 3.83 -28.02 21.51
CA LYS A 348 5.24 -28.47 21.60
C LYS A 348 5.94 -28.56 20.23
N ASN A 349 5.17 -28.54 19.14
CA ASN A 349 5.68 -28.61 17.79
C ASN A 349 6.10 -27.24 17.23
N TYR A 350 5.86 -26.14 17.95
CA TYR A 350 6.15 -24.78 17.50
C TYR A 350 7.04 -24.07 18.51
N SER A 351 8.09 -23.40 18.05
CA SER A 351 8.97 -22.63 18.94
C SER A 351 9.58 -21.41 18.25
N LEU A 352 9.53 -20.26 18.93
CA LEU A 352 10.24 -19.04 18.57
C LEU A 352 11.58 -18.87 19.34
N THR A 353 11.86 -19.78 20.28
CA THR A 353 12.96 -19.65 21.25
C THR A 353 14.02 -20.73 21.11
N GLU A 354 13.71 -21.86 20.49
CA GLU A 354 14.72 -22.90 20.21
C GLU A 354 15.79 -22.41 19.23
N LYS A 355 15.46 -21.42 18.39
CA LYS A 355 16.38 -20.70 17.53
C LYS A 355 15.88 -19.27 17.37
N ASN A 356 16.50 -18.34 18.09
CA ASN A 356 16.10 -16.93 18.08
C ASN A 356 16.09 -16.36 16.65
N GLY A 357 15.02 -15.62 16.32
CA GLY A 357 14.79 -15.06 14.99
C GLY A 357 14.24 -16.05 13.97
N PHE A 358 13.75 -17.22 14.42
CA PHE A 358 13.13 -18.21 13.55
C PHE A 358 11.88 -18.79 14.21
N LEU A 359 10.87 -19.08 13.40
CA LEU A 359 9.82 -20.03 13.75
C LEU A 359 10.28 -21.45 13.42
N ARG A 360 10.50 -22.27 14.46
CA ARG A 360 10.73 -23.71 14.30
C ARG A 360 9.41 -24.47 14.33
N ILE A 361 9.20 -25.30 13.31
CA ILE A 361 8.05 -26.21 13.20
C ILE A 361 8.55 -27.66 13.15
N LYS A 362 8.08 -28.49 14.09
CA LYS A 362 8.44 -29.92 14.20
C LYS A 362 7.34 -30.80 13.61
N GLY A 363 7.72 -31.65 12.67
CA GLY A 363 6.81 -32.58 12.01
C GLY A 363 6.18 -33.58 12.99
N SER A 364 5.00 -34.06 12.61
CA SER A 364 4.31 -35.15 13.29
C SER A 364 3.74 -36.15 12.28
N GLU A 365 3.24 -37.30 12.73
CA GLU A 365 2.63 -38.30 11.84
C GLU A 365 1.33 -37.81 11.16
N LYS A 366 0.75 -36.70 11.63
CA LYS A 366 -0.45 -36.08 11.07
C LYS A 366 -0.09 -35.21 9.86
N LYS A 367 -0.83 -35.37 8.77
CA LYS A 367 -0.58 -34.72 7.48
C LYS A 367 -1.64 -33.69 7.14
N LEU A 368 -1.35 -32.83 6.16
CA LEU A 368 -2.34 -31.88 5.63
C LEU A 368 -3.60 -32.60 5.09
N ASP A 369 -3.42 -33.79 4.51
CA ASP A 369 -4.46 -34.64 3.94
C ASP A 369 -5.39 -35.32 4.98
N ASP A 370 -5.07 -35.24 6.27
CA ASP A 370 -5.79 -35.96 7.32
C ASP A 370 -7.02 -35.19 7.83
N TYR A 371 -8.15 -35.88 7.88
CA TYR A 371 -9.39 -35.37 8.46
C TYR A 371 -9.46 -35.62 9.97
N GLY A 372 -10.13 -34.72 10.70
CA GLY A 372 -10.46 -34.89 12.11
C GLY A 372 -9.28 -34.74 13.07
N CYS A 373 -8.15 -34.21 12.61
CA CYS A 373 -6.94 -34.01 13.41
C CYS A 373 -6.32 -32.63 13.17
N SER A 374 -5.39 -32.23 14.05
CA SER A 374 -4.60 -31.00 13.87
C SER A 374 -3.21 -31.38 13.35
N PRO A 375 -2.89 -31.15 12.06
CA PRO A 375 -1.54 -31.34 11.52
C PRO A 375 -0.59 -30.29 12.07
N THR A 376 0.73 -30.50 11.93
CA THR A 376 1.68 -29.43 12.25
C THR A 376 1.70 -28.37 11.14
N PHE A 377 0.72 -27.49 11.19
CA PHE A 377 0.47 -26.37 10.28
C PHE A 377 0.32 -25.07 11.07
N VAL A 378 0.80 -23.95 10.54
CA VAL A 378 0.43 -22.62 11.01
C VAL A 378 0.37 -21.68 9.81
N GLY A 379 -0.70 -20.92 9.68
CA GLY A 379 -0.95 -20.11 8.48
C GLY A 379 -1.79 -18.89 8.75
N ARG A 380 -1.83 -18.00 7.76
CA ARG A 380 -2.69 -16.81 7.76
C ARG A 380 -3.66 -16.86 6.59
N ARG A 381 -4.77 -16.13 6.69
CA ARG A 381 -5.76 -16.00 5.63
C ARG A 381 -5.12 -15.40 4.37
N GLN A 382 -5.55 -15.86 3.19
CA GLN A 382 -5.37 -15.08 1.98
C GLN A 382 -6.40 -13.94 1.95
N GLU A 383 -5.93 -12.71 1.81
CA GLU A 383 -6.76 -11.51 1.91
C GLU A 383 -6.90 -10.78 0.55
N ASP A 384 -6.04 -11.08 -0.40
CA ASP A 384 -6.03 -10.43 -1.71
C ASP A 384 -6.12 -11.44 -2.84
N ILE A 385 -6.79 -11.04 -3.92
CA ILE A 385 -6.84 -11.81 -5.16
C ILE A 385 -5.44 -11.86 -5.77
N ASP A 386 -4.85 -10.69 -5.95
CA ASP A 386 -3.50 -10.51 -6.44
C ASP A 386 -2.59 -10.37 -5.22
N PHE A 387 -1.75 -11.38 -4.94
CA PHE A 387 -0.82 -11.35 -3.81
C PHE A 387 0.49 -12.08 -4.09
N GLN A 388 1.49 -11.84 -3.24
CA GLN A 388 2.69 -12.66 -3.11
C GLN A 388 2.92 -13.00 -1.64
N ALA A 389 3.20 -14.26 -1.36
CA ALA A 389 3.75 -14.73 -0.09
C ALA A 389 5.13 -15.34 -0.30
N THR A 390 6.09 -15.02 0.57
CA THR A 390 7.43 -15.60 0.55
C THR A 390 7.87 -16.06 1.94
N THR A 391 8.69 -17.10 1.97
CA THR A 391 9.39 -17.52 3.18
C THR A 391 10.79 -17.98 2.82
N ARG A 392 11.71 -17.80 3.76
CA ARG A 392 13.06 -18.37 3.72
C ARG A 392 13.16 -19.44 4.79
N MET A 393 13.51 -20.67 4.40
CA MET A 393 13.46 -21.81 5.30
C MET A 393 14.63 -22.78 5.15
N GLN A 394 14.80 -23.61 6.16
CA GLN A 394 15.74 -24.73 6.15
C GLN A 394 15.11 -25.95 6.84
N ALA A 395 15.03 -27.06 6.11
CA ALA A 395 14.51 -28.33 6.63
C ALA A 395 15.64 -29.24 7.15
N ARG A 396 15.32 -30.06 8.17
CA ARG A 396 16.21 -31.04 8.80
C ARG A 396 15.47 -32.33 9.12
N GLY A 397 16.13 -33.48 8.92
CA GLY A 397 15.54 -34.81 9.11
C GLY A 397 14.89 -35.36 7.85
N ASN A 398 14.09 -36.43 8.00
CA ASN A 398 13.50 -37.19 6.90
C ASN A 398 12.00 -36.89 6.71
N GLY A 399 11.52 -35.78 7.28
CA GLY A 399 10.13 -35.32 7.14
C GLY A 399 9.90 -34.46 5.89
N ASN A 400 8.64 -34.07 5.68
CA ASN A 400 8.26 -33.05 4.71
C ASN A 400 8.16 -31.70 5.43
N ALA A 401 8.65 -30.61 4.86
CA ALA A 401 8.40 -29.28 5.41
C ALA A 401 8.39 -28.22 4.31
N GLY A 402 7.49 -27.26 4.38
CA GLY A 402 7.33 -26.29 3.31
C GLY A 402 6.24 -25.26 3.53
N MET A 403 5.75 -24.74 2.41
CA MET A 403 4.68 -23.76 2.34
C MET A 403 3.51 -24.31 1.50
N THR A 404 2.28 -24.03 1.90
CA THR A 404 1.05 -24.54 1.28
C THR A 404 0.04 -23.43 1.02
N VAL A 405 -0.71 -23.57 -0.08
CA VAL A 405 -2.00 -22.91 -0.33
C VAL A 405 -3.08 -23.90 0.06
N TYR A 406 -3.72 -23.70 1.21
CA TYR A 406 -4.58 -24.68 1.84
C TYR A 406 -6.03 -24.19 1.90
N LEU A 407 -6.97 -25.00 1.40
CA LEU A 407 -8.39 -24.85 1.73
C LEU A 407 -8.82 -25.91 2.75
N CYS A 408 -8.52 -27.17 2.46
CA CYS A 408 -8.94 -28.33 3.26
C CYS A 408 -8.09 -29.56 2.97
N PRO A 409 -8.28 -30.69 3.69
CA PRO A 409 -7.44 -31.88 3.50
C PRO A 409 -7.49 -32.49 2.10
N SER A 410 -8.56 -32.24 1.33
CA SER A 410 -8.67 -32.69 -0.05
C SER A 410 -8.32 -31.63 -1.09
N ALA A 411 -7.94 -30.42 -0.69
CA ALA A 411 -7.71 -29.31 -1.62
C ALA A 411 -6.59 -28.38 -1.10
N HIS A 412 -5.37 -28.62 -1.57
CA HIS A 412 -4.22 -27.78 -1.27
C HIS A 412 -3.08 -27.94 -2.29
N TYR A 413 -2.25 -26.90 -2.42
CA TYR A 413 -1.07 -26.86 -3.28
C TYR A 413 0.19 -26.58 -2.47
N ASP A 414 1.18 -27.47 -2.55
CA ASP A 414 2.32 -27.44 -1.64
C ASP A 414 3.64 -27.34 -2.40
N LEU A 415 4.57 -26.58 -1.83
CA LEU A 415 5.97 -26.56 -2.22
C LEU A 415 6.79 -26.86 -0.98
N PHE A 416 7.45 -28.02 -0.95
CA PHE A 416 8.05 -28.56 0.28
C PHE A 416 9.35 -29.32 0.02
N VAL A 417 10.18 -29.38 1.05
CA VAL A 417 11.41 -30.16 1.07
C VAL A 417 11.12 -31.56 1.61
N SER A 418 11.62 -32.58 0.92
CA SER A 418 11.53 -33.99 1.28
C SER A 418 12.76 -34.72 0.73
N GLU A 419 13.49 -35.45 1.59
CA GLU A 419 14.71 -36.17 1.21
C GLU A 419 15.74 -35.27 0.47
N ASN A 420 15.99 -34.06 1.00
CA ASN A 420 16.87 -33.04 0.41
C ASN A 420 16.49 -32.57 -1.02
N LYS A 421 15.27 -32.84 -1.45
CA LYS A 421 14.73 -32.33 -2.71
C LYS A 421 13.56 -31.41 -2.45
N LEU A 422 13.45 -30.36 -3.26
CA LEU A 422 12.22 -29.60 -3.34
C LEU A 422 11.21 -30.36 -4.21
N LYS A 423 10.00 -30.51 -3.71
CA LYS A 423 8.87 -31.18 -4.36
C LYS A 423 7.66 -30.26 -4.43
N LEU A 424 6.90 -30.41 -5.50
CA LEU A 424 5.63 -29.75 -5.73
C LEU A 424 4.51 -30.79 -5.59
N ARG A 425 3.44 -30.47 -4.84
CA ARG A 425 2.23 -31.29 -4.73
C ARG A 425 0.98 -30.49 -5.10
N TYR A 426 0.07 -31.14 -5.83
CA TYR A 426 -1.32 -30.69 -5.96
C TYR A 426 -2.25 -31.79 -5.44
N ARG A 427 -2.98 -31.48 -4.37
CA ARG A 427 -4.08 -32.30 -3.85
C ARG A 427 -5.40 -31.74 -4.36
N LEU A 428 -6.11 -32.53 -5.17
CA LEU A 428 -7.37 -32.19 -5.80
C LEU A 428 -8.36 -33.35 -5.63
N SER A 429 -9.07 -33.36 -4.50
CA SER A 429 -9.86 -34.51 -4.08
C SER A 429 -8.99 -35.77 -4.01
N GLU A 430 -9.43 -36.86 -4.64
CA GLU A 430 -8.69 -38.12 -4.73
C GLU A 430 -7.40 -38.01 -5.56
N LEU A 431 -7.26 -36.99 -6.40
CA LEU A 431 -6.06 -36.80 -7.22
C LEU A 431 -4.92 -36.19 -6.37
N CYS A 432 -3.78 -36.88 -6.35
CA CYS A 432 -2.53 -36.34 -5.83
C CYS A 432 -1.47 -36.36 -6.94
N TYR A 433 -1.06 -35.18 -7.39
CA TYR A 433 0.06 -35.03 -8.32
C TYR A 433 1.30 -34.57 -7.53
N GLU A 434 2.42 -35.27 -7.70
CA GLU A 434 3.71 -34.88 -7.11
C GLU A 434 4.82 -34.85 -8.15
N LYS A 435 5.77 -33.93 -7.99
CA LYS A 435 6.92 -33.78 -8.87
C LYS A 435 8.16 -33.29 -8.12
N ASP A 436 9.30 -33.95 -8.34
CA ASP A 436 10.63 -33.47 -7.94
C ASP A 436 11.00 -32.22 -8.77
N ILE A 437 11.45 -31.15 -8.11
CA ILE A 437 11.81 -29.87 -8.74
C ILE A 437 13.32 -29.72 -8.85
N CYS A 438 14.02 -29.72 -7.71
CA CYS A 438 15.48 -29.58 -7.68
C CYS A 438 16.05 -30.14 -6.37
N GLN A 439 17.38 -30.30 -6.32
CA GLN A 439 18.09 -30.47 -5.06
C GLN A 439 18.06 -29.17 -4.27
N VAL A 440 17.88 -29.24 -2.94
CA VAL A 440 17.98 -28.07 -2.08
C VAL A 440 19.43 -27.83 -1.68
N PRO A 441 19.87 -26.57 -1.50
CA PRO A 441 21.20 -26.29 -0.96
C PRO A 441 21.32 -26.75 0.51
N ASP A 442 22.55 -26.95 0.99
CA ASP A 442 22.81 -27.21 2.42
C ASP A 442 22.44 -26.01 3.32
N ASP A 443 22.28 -24.83 2.72
CA ASP A 443 21.89 -23.57 3.34
C ASP A 443 20.35 -23.36 3.33
N PHE A 444 19.88 -22.14 3.07
CA PHE A 444 18.46 -21.80 2.98
C PHE A 444 17.90 -21.98 1.57
N ILE A 445 16.61 -22.31 1.52
CA ILE A 445 15.79 -22.23 0.31
C ILE A 445 14.70 -21.17 0.49
N TYR A 446 14.40 -20.46 -0.58
CA TYR A 446 13.38 -19.42 -0.62
C TYR A 446 12.18 -19.95 -1.38
N LEU A 447 11.00 -19.89 -0.76
CA LEU A 447 9.75 -20.31 -1.37
C LEU A 447 8.87 -19.10 -1.62
N ARG A 448 8.12 -19.12 -2.72
CA ARG A 448 7.19 -18.06 -3.10
C ARG A 448 5.91 -18.66 -3.65
N ILE A 449 4.78 -18.10 -3.22
CA ILE A 449 3.47 -18.30 -3.84
C ILE A 449 3.01 -16.94 -4.36
N LYS A 450 2.64 -16.87 -5.63
CA LYS A 450 1.91 -15.72 -6.20
C LYS A 450 0.49 -16.17 -6.53
N GLY A 451 -0.51 -15.39 -6.16
CA GLY A 451 -1.88 -15.57 -6.63
C GLY A 451 -2.31 -14.42 -7.52
N ASP A 452 -3.15 -14.75 -8.50
CA ASP A 452 -4.00 -13.81 -9.23
C ASP A 452 -5.43 -14.36 -9.33
N ALA A 453 -6.33 -13.68 -10.04
CA ALA A 453 -7.73 -14.12 -10.18
C ALA A 453 -7.91 -15.53 -10.76
N ALA A 454 -6.95 -16.05 -11.51
CA ALA A 454 -7.05 -17.32 -12.21
C ALA A 454 -6.14 -18.42 -11.64
N THR A 455 -4.94 -18.07 -11.17
CA THR A 455 -3.89 -19.05 -10.87
C THR A 455 -3.10 -18.73 -9.61
N TYR A 456 -2.64 -19.81 -8.96
CA TYR A 456 -1.49 -19.77 -8.07
C TYR A 456 -0.25 -20.22 -8.83
N THR A 457 0.85 -19.48 -8.68
CA THR A 457 2.18 -19.82 -9.18
C THR A 457 3.09 -20.08 -7.99
N LEU A 458 3.59 -21.32 -7.87
CA LEU A 458 4.52 -21.75 -6.84
C LEU A 458 5.94 -21.69 -7.42
N ALA A 459 6.82 -20.95 -6.76
CA ALA A 459 8.17 -20.67 -7.22
C ALA A 459 9.19 -20.80 -6.08
N TYR A 460 10.45 -20.97 -6.43
CA TYR A 460 11.54 -21.10 -5.48
C TYR A 460 12.79 -20.36 -5.93
N SER A 461 13.69 -20.08 -5.00
CA SER A 461 15.03 -19.60 -5.30
C SER A 461 16.05 -20.31 -4.40
N THR A 462 17.21 -20.63 -4.97
CA THR A 462 18.36 -21.21 -4.25
C THR A 462 19.46 -20.18 -3.95
N ASP A 463 19.35 -18.96 -4.51
CA ASP A 463 20.30 -17.86 -4.35
C ASP A 463 19.69 -16.62 -3.66
N GLY A 464 18.39 -16.64 -3.40
CA GLY A 464 17.63 -15.54 -2.80
C GLY A 464 17.25 -14.42 -3.76
N THR A 465 17.73 -14.43 -5.00
CA THR A 465 17.55 -13.32 -5.96
C THR A 465 16.75 -13.75 -7.19
N HIS A 466 17.00 -14.93 -7.74
CA HIS A 466 16.33 -15.44 -8.94
C HIS A 466 15.30 -16.51 -8.57
N TYR A 467 14.01 -16.20 -8.77
CA TYR A 467 12.93 -17.17 -8.58
C TYR A 467 12.60 -17.93 -9.86
N THR A 468 12.55 -19.25 -9.75
CA THR A 468 12.15 -20.18 -10.81
C THR A 468 10.77 -20.73 -10.50
N GLU A 469 9.87 -20.78 -11.49
CA GLU A 469 8.55 -21.40 -11.36
C GLU A 469 8.71 -22.92 -11.18
N ALA A 470 8.25 -23.45 -10.05
CA ALA A 470 8.14 -24.89 -9.80
C ALA A 470 6.89 -25.45 -10.48
N GLY A 471 5.79 -24.70 -10.42
CA GLY A 471 4.54 -25.04 -11.08
C GLY A 471 3.47 -23.96 -10.91
N ARG A 472 2.37 -24.14 -11.62
CA ARG A 472 1.19 -23.28 -11.60
C ARG A 472 -0.09 -24.11 -11.65
N MET A 473 -1.10 -23.68 -10.90
CA MET A 473 -2.42 -24.33 -10.89
C MET A 473 -3.56 -23.32 -10.74
N ASN A 474 -4.75 -23.67 -11.23
CA ASN A 474 -5.91 -22.77 -11.15
C ASN A 474 -6.39 -22.58 -9.70
N THR A 475 -6.81 -21.35 -9.38
CA THR A 475 -7.43 -21.00 -8.08
C THR A 475 -8.74 -21.75 -7.89
N ARG A 476 -9.55 -21.88 -8.94
CA ARG A 476 -10.92 -22.43 -8.87
C ARG A 476 -11.02 -23.81 -8.20
N TYR A 477 -9.99 -24.66 -8.28
CA TYR A 477 -10.06 -25.98 -7.64
C TYR A 477 -9.86 -25.93 -6.12
N LEU A 478 -9.48 -24.78 -5.57
CA LEU A 478 -9.46 -24.48 -4.13
C LEU A 478 -10.62 -23.54 -3.74
N SER A 479 -11.66 -23.42 -4.57
CA SER A 479 -12.83 -22.60 -4.25
C SER A 479 -13.82 -23.32 -3.35
N THR A 480 -14.63 -22.53 -2.65
CA THR A 480 -15.81 -23.00 -1.93
C THR A 480 -16.81 -23.66 -2.87
N GLU A 481 -17.00 -23.15 -4.10
CA GLU A 481 -17.92 -23.75 -5.06
C GLU A 481 -17.50 -25.16 -5.49
N THR A 482 -16.20 -25.44 -5.52
CA THR A 482 -15.66 -26.76 -5.88
C THR A 482 -15.63 -27.73 -4.71
N ASN A 483 -15.28 -27.26 -3.51
CA ASN A 483 -15.01 -28.15 -2.36
C ASN A 483 -16.09 -28.10 -1.27
N GLY A 484 -17.00 -27.13 -1.33
CA GLY A 484 -17.96 -26.83 -0.28
C GLY A 484 -17.33 -26.12 0.93
N GLY A 485 -18.04 -26.17 2.06
CA GLY A 485 -17.63 -25.54 3.31
C GLY A 485 -17.95 -24.05 3.38
N PHE A 486 -17.41 -23.41 4.41
CA PHE A 486 -17.69 -22.00 4.73
C PHE A 486 -16.45 -21.13 4.90
N THR A 487 -15.28 -21.69 4.58
CA THR A 487 -13.96 -21.10 4.80
C THR A 487 -13.36 -20.53 3.50
N GLY A 488 -12.27 -19.80 3.62
CA GLY A 488 -11.41 -19.40 2.50
C GLY A 488 -10.03 -20.04 2.61
N VAL A 489 -9.19 -19.75 1.61
CA VAL A 489 -7.81 -20.24 1.52
C VAL A 489 -6.93 -19.60 2.60
N TYR A 490 -6.08 -20.43 3.20
CA TYR A 490 -4.96 -20.05 4.04
C TYR A 490 -3.63 -20.29 3.32
N LEU A 491 -2.67 -19.42 3.61
CA LEU A 491 -1.27 -19.59 3.23
C LEU A 491 -0.51 -20.02 4.48
N GLY A 492 0.04 -21.22 4.46
CA GLY A 492 0.57 -21.85 5.67
C GLY A 492 1.96 -22.41 5.52
N LEU A 493 2.65 -22.47 6.65
CA LEU A 493 3.89 -23.19 6.88
C LEU A 493 3.57 -24.52 7.56
N PHE A 494 4.21 -25.60 7.14
CA PHE A 494 3.90 -26.92 7.68
C PHE A 494 5.14 -27.83 7.78
N ALA A 495 5.02 -28.85 8.64
CA ALA A 495 5.96 -29.95 8.72
C ALA A 495 5.25 -31.30 9.02
N GLU A 496 5.71 -32.38 8.41
CA GLU A 496 5.16 -33.73 8.53
C GLU A 496 6.28 -34.75 8.74
N GLY A 497 5.99 -35.84 9.43
CA GLY A 497 6.92 -36.94 9.70
C GLY A 497 8.06 -36.57 10.65
N GLN A 498 9.13 -37.36 10.60
CA GLN A 498 10.27 -37.26 11.52
C GLN A 498 11.29 -36.22 11.03
N GLY A 499 11.05 -34.95 11.35
CA GLY A 499 11.92 -33.82 11.02
C GLY A 499 11.43 -32.49 11.58
N TYR A 500 12.15 -31.41 11.31
CA TYR A 500 11.73 -30.04 11.61
C TYR A 500 12.20 -29.07 10.52
N ALA A 501 11.60 -27.88 10.48
CA ALA A 501 12.07 -26.77 9.68
C ALA A 501 12.18 -25.48 10.51
N ASP A 502 13.22 -24.70 10.21
CA ASP A 502 13.39 -23.34 10.71
C ASP A 502 12.99 -22.36 9.61
N PHE A 503 12.00 -21.50 9.88
CA PHE A 503 11.53 -20.45 8.99
C PHE A 503 12.02 -19.09 9.52
N ASP A 504 12.74 -18.34 8.69
CA ASP A 504 13.33 -17.03 9.02
C ASP A 504 12.29 -15.91 8.98
N ASN A 505 11.35 -16.02 8.03
CA ASN A 505 10.31 -15.02 7.82
C ASN A 505 9.11 -15.61 7.07
N PHE A 506 7.99 -14.89 7.12
CA PHE A 506 6.85 -15.06 6.23
C PHE A 506 6.35 -13.69 5.78
N LYS A 507 6.74 -13.26 4.59
CA LYS A 507 6.28 -11.99 4.04
C LYS A 507 5.02 -12.23 3.22
N TYR A 508 3.99 -11.41 3.43
CA TYR A 508 2.79 -11.36 2.60
C TYR A 508 2.56 -9.93 2.11
N MET A 509 2.28 -9.79 0.82
CA MET A 509 2.03 -8.50 0.19
C MET A 509 0.94 -8.63 -0.88
N SER A 510 -0.06 -7.75 -0.80
CA SER A 510 -1.00 -7.53 -1.89
C SER A 510 -0.23 -7.07 -3.13
N ILE A 511 -0.45 -7.70 -4.29
CA ILE A 511 0.04 -7.18 -5.57
C ILE A 511 -0.97 -6.15 -6.07
N VAL A 512 -0.68 -4.88 -5.86
CA VAL A 512 -1.34 -3.84 -6.66
C VAL A 512 -0.81 -3.97 -8.08
N PRO A 513 -1.67 -4.06 -9.12
CA PRO A 513 -1.20 -4.09 -10.49
C PRO A 513 -0.23 -2.92 -10.73
N GLU A 514 0.88 -3.16 -11.45
CA GLU A 514 1.90 -2.17 -11.84
C GLU A 514 1.31 -1.11 -12.79
N VAL A 515 0.36 -0.34 -12.30
CA VAL A 515 -0.20 0.85 -12.93
C VAL A 515 0.42 2.02 -12.21
N SER A 516 0.93 2.97 -12.99
CA SER A 516 1.31 4.25 -12.41
C SER A 516 0.13 4.81 -11.60
N PRO A 517 0.33 5.19 -10.33
CA PRO A 517 -0.72 5.81 -9.53
C PRO A 517 -1.23 7.10 -10.19
N LYS A 518 -0.44 7.73 -11.07
CA LYS A 518 -0.77 8.98 -11.77
C LYS A 518 -1.78 8.78 -12.91
N LEU A 519 -1.96 7.56 -13.43
CA LEU A 519 -2.97 7.31 -14.48
C LEU A 519 -4.39 7.37 -13.94
N THR A 520 -4.60 7.06 -12.66
CA THR A 520 -5.93 6.98 -12.03
C THR A 520 -6.26 8.21 -11.17
N SER A 521 -5.26 8.86 -10.58
CA SER A 521 -5.44 9.94 -9.58
C SER A 521 -5.42 11.37 -10.14
N LYS A 522 -4.84 11.58 -11.32
CA LYS A 522 -4.43 12.91 -11.85
C LYS A 522 -3.33 13.61 -11.03
N ASP A 523 -2.68 12.92 -10.11
CA ASP A 523 -1.59 13.43 -9.29
C ASP A 523 -0.32 13.73 -10.10
N ALA A 524 0.44 14.76 -9.73
CA ALA A 524 1.66 15.17 -10.41
C ALA A 524 2.93 14.51 -9.87
N ASN A 525 2.92 13.99 -8.63
CA ASN A 525 4.02 13.22 -8.05
C ASN A 525 3.78 11.70 -8.18
N PRO A 526 4.87 10.90 -8.24
CA PRO A 526 6.26 11.33 -8.42
C PRO A 526 6.52 11.93 -9.82
N ILE A 527 7.62 12.65 -10.00
CA ILE A 527 7.89 13.36 -11.27
C ILE A 527 8.11 12.39 -12.44
N LEU A 528 8.66 11.21 -12.18
CA LEU A 528 8.71 10.05 -13.09
C LEU A 528 8.09 8.84 -12.39
N ASP A 529 7.28 8.06 -13.11
CA ASP A 529 6.51 6.93 -12.56
C ASP A 529 6.92 5.55 -13.11
N PHE A 530 7.97 5.52 -13.94
CA PHE A 530 8.50 4.32 -14.57
C PHE A 530 9.92 3.94 -14.09
N ILE A 531 10.50 4.73 -13.20
CA ILE A 531 11.89 4.60 -12.74
C ILE A 531 12.04 5.05 -11.28
N PHE A 532 12.68 4.23 -10.45
CA PHE A 532 13.08 4.64 -9.10
C PHE A 532 14.24 5.64 -9.15
N THR A 533 14.03 6.80 -8.54
CA THR A 533 14.95 7.95 -8.55
C THR A 533 14.98 8.62 -7.18
N ALA A 534 16.15 9.09 -6.74
CA ALA A 534 16.27 9.71 -5.42
C ALA A 534 17.22 10.90 -5.40
N ASP A 535 17.38 11.50 -4.22
CA ASP A 535 18.38 12.51 -3.88
C ASP A 535 18.47 13.63 -4.95
N PRO A 536 17.40 14.45 -5.07
CA PRO A 536 17.28 15.36 -6.19
C PRO A 536 18.29 16.52 -6.10
N THR A 537 18.68 17.04 -7.27
CA THR A 537 19.21 18.40 -7.42
C THR A 537 18.64 19.03 -8.69
N ALA A 538 18.48 20.36 -8.71
CA ALA A 538 17.85 21.05 -9.83
C ALA A 538 18.58 22.33 -10.23
N ILE A 539 18.40 22.73 -11.50
CA ILE A 539 18.91 24.00 -12.01
C ILE A 539 18.08 24.53 -13.18
N VAL A 540 17.77 25.83 -13.16
CA VAL A 540 17.13 26.50 -14.29
C VAL A 540 18.16 26.92 -15.34
N HIS A 541 17.95 26.58 -16.61
CA HIS A 541 18.73 27.08 -17.75
C HIS A 541 17.84 27.35 -18.96
N ASP A 542 18.00 28.53 -19.54
CA ASP A 542 17.33 28.96 -20.78
C ASP A 542 15.80 28.80 -20.71
N GLY A 543 15.23 29.17 -19.57
CA GLY A 543 13.79 29.14 -19.31
C GLY A 543 13.22 27.76 -18.97
N ARG A 544 14.05 26.72 -18.90
CA ARG A 544 13.68 25.34 -18.58
C ARG A 544 14.31 24.89 -17.27
N LEU A 545 13.61 24.07 -16.51
CA LEU A 545 14.09 23.50 -15.26
C LEU A 545 14.62 22.09 -15.51
N TYR A 546 15.85 21.82 -15.09
CA TYR A 546 16.49 20.50 -15.17
C TYR A 546 16.64 19.93 -13.77
N VAL A 547 16.41 18.62 -13.62
CA VAL A 547 16.54 17.89 -12.36
C VAL A 547 17.40 16.66 -12.61
N TYR A 548 18.23 16.33 -11.63
CA TYR A 548 19.12 15.17 -11.61
C TYR A 548 18.86 14.37 -10.34
N GLY A 549 19.05 13.06 -10.39
CA GLY A 549 18.86 12.19 -9.22
C GLY A 549 19.70 10.92 -9.26
N THR A 550 19.83 10.29 -8.10
CA THR A 550 20.35 8.93 -7.92
C THR A 550 19.47 7.93 -8.68
N ASN A 551 20.10 6.96 -9.37
CA ASN A 551 19.37 5.92 -10.11
C ASN A 551 19.10 4.68 -9.24
N ASP A 552 18.19 4.78 -8.27
CA ASP A 552 17.75 3.65 -7.43
C ASP A 552 17.23 2.47 -8.28
N GLN A 553 16.74 2.71 -9.50
CA GLN A 553 16.31 1.66 -10.43
C GLN A 553 17.45 0.69 -10.77
N GLN A 554 18.69 1.18 -10.88
CA GLN A 554 19.83 0.32 -11.16
C GLN A 554 20.09 -0.68 -10.03
N GLN A 555 19.89 -0.26 -8.78
CA GLN A 555 19.93 -1.15 -7.63
C GLN A 555 18.78 -2.15 -7.69
N TYR A 556 17.55 -1.69 -7.94
CA TYR A 556 16.36 -2.55 -8.05
C TYR A 556 16.54 -3.64 -9.12
N GLU A 557 17.10 -3.29 -10.27
CA GLU A 557 17.39 -4.23 -11.36
C GLU A 557 18.45 -5.27 -10.96
N ALA A 558 19.41 -4.90 -10.11
CA ALA A 558 20.47 -5.80 -9.66
C ALA A 558 20.00 -6.76 -8.55
N VAL A 559 19.22 -6.29 -7.58
CA VAL A 559 18.81 -7.10 -6.41
C VAL A 559 17.42 -7.73 -6.57
N GLY A 560 16.65 -7.26 -7.55
CA GLY A 560 15.28 -7.70 -7.79
C GLY A 560 14.29 -7.16 -6.75
N ARG A 561 13.03 -7.54 -6.96
CA ARG A 561 11.88 -7.05 -6.19
C ARG A 561 11.95 -7.28 -4.68
N ASP A 562 12.54 -8.38 -4.24
CA ASP A 562 12.64 -8.72 -2.81
C ASP A 562 13.96 -8.22 -2.18
N GLY A 563 14.85 -7.63 -2.98
CA GLY A 563 16.13 -7.12 -2.53
C GLY A 563 16.00 -5.75 -1.87
N ARG A 564 17.07 -5.34 -1.17
CA ARG A 564 17.13 -4.03 -0.50
C ARG A 564 17.90 -3.01 -1.30
N ASN A 565 17.50 -1.76 -1.17
CA ASN A 565 18.22 -0.63 -1.70
C ASN A 565 19.44 -0.31 -0.81
N THR A 566 20.57 -0.95 -1.10
CA THR A 566 21.86 -0.73 -0.42
C THR A 566 22.76 0.26 -1.17
N TYR A 567 22.28 0.79 -2.30
CA TYR A 567 22.96 1.76 -3.17
C TYR A 567 24.25 1.25 -3.86
N GLU A 568 24.70 0.04 -3.56
CA GLU A 568 26.04 -0.46 -3.94
C GLU A 568 26.22 -0.70 -5.45
N TYR A 569 25.15 -0.99 -6.18
CA TYR A 569 25.17 -1.23 -7.62
C TYR A 569 24.92 0.04 -8.46
N ILE A 570 24.69 1.18 -7.82
CA ILE A 570 24.35 2.42 -8.52
C ILE A 570 25.62 3.04 -9.11
N LYS A 571 25.65 3.13 -10.44
CA LYS A 571 26.74 3.64 -11.27
C LYS A 571 26.25 4.63 -12.31
N THR A 572 25.03 5.11 -12.16
CA THR A 572 24.39 6.01 -13.09
C THR A 572 23.55 7.05 -12.35
N LEU A 573 23.43 8.23 -12.95
CA LEU A 573 22.53 9.29 -12.48
C LEU A 573 21.45 9.55 -13.55
N VAL A 574 20.28 9.98 -13.12
CA VAL A 574 19.10 10.18 -13.97
C VAL A 574 18.96 11.66 -14.31
N MET A 575 18.59 11.99 -15.56
CA MET A 575 18.34 13.37 -16.00
C MET A 575 16.91 13.54 -16.47
N MET A 576 16.25 14.60 -16.02
CA MET A 576 14.93 14.99 -16.50
C MET A 576 14.77 16.51 -16.54
N SER A 577 13.77 17.01 -17.25
CA SER A 577 13.48 18.44 -17.31
C SER A 577 12.01 18.75 -17.52
N THR A 578 11.59 19.97 -17.20
CA THR A 578 10.24 20.46 -17.45
C THR A 578 10.25 21.95 -17.75
N ASP A 579 9.24 22.40 -18.46
CA ASP A 579 8.88 23.82 -18.59
C ASP A 579 7.51 24.15 -17.99
N ASP A 580 6.72 23.15 -17.60
CA ASP A 580 5.37 23.32 -17.08
C ASP A 580 5.10 22.72 -15.69
N MET A 581 6.10 22.05 -15.10
CA MET A 581 6.10 21.43 -13.77
C MET A 581 5.25 20.15 -13.62
N VAL A 582 4.51 19.73 -14.65
CA VAL A 582 3.63 18.54 -14.59
C VAL A 582 4.01 17.48 -15.62
N ASN A 583 4.42 17.90 -16.82
CA ASN A 583 4.95 17.01 -17.85
C ASN A 583 6.48 17.07 -17.80
N TRP A 584 7.10 15.92 -17.58
CA TRP A 584 8.55 15.78 -17.40
C TRP A 584 9.15 15.05 -18.60
N THR A 585 10.17 15.64 -19.22
CA THR A 585 10.97 15.04 -20.29
C THR A 585 12.13 14.27 -19.69
N TYR A 586 12.20 12.96 -19.92
CA TYR A 586 13.30 12.12 -19.46
C TYR A 586 14.48 12.14 -20.44
N HIS A 587 15.68 12.51 -19.98
CA HIS A 587 16.88 12.65 -20.82
C HIS A 587 17.87 11.48 -20.72
N GLY A 588 17.45 10.36 -20.13
CA GLY A 588 18.31 9.18 -19.99
C GLY A 588 19.26 9.27 -18.80
N LEU A 589 20.37 8.53 -18.92
CA LEU A 589 21.31 8.27 -17.82
C LEU A 589 22.68 8.90 -18.08
N ILE A 590 23.28 9.45 -17.02
CA ILE A 590 24.71 9.75 -16.95
C ILE A 590 25.44 8.48 -16.49
N LYS A 591 26.15 7.81 -17.40
CA LYS A 591 26.91 6.58 -17.10
C LYS A 591 28.22 6.88 -16.40
N THR A 592 28.15 7.14 -15.10
CA THR A 592 29.28 7.65 -14.31
C THR A 592 30.49 6.72 -14.30
N ASP A 593 30.29 5.40 -14.32
CA ASP A 593 31.36 4.40 -14.43
C ASP A 593 32.10 4.43 -15.77
N SER A 594 31.39 4.71 -16.85
CA SER A 594 31.95 4.84 -18.19
C SER A 594 32.74 6.14 -18.33
N ILE A 595 32.30 7.21 -17.64
CA ILE A 595 32.93 8.54 -17.68
C ILE A 595 34.10 8.64 -16.69
N ALA A 596 33.99 7.98 -15.53
CA ALA A 596 34.95 7.97 -14.44
C ALA A 596 35.13 6.53 -13.90
N PRO A 597 35.92 5.66 -14.57
CA PRO A 597 36.02 4.23 -14.23
C PRO A 597 36.54 3.90 -12.82
N TRP A 598 37.08 4.88 -12.10
CA TRP A 598 37.63 4.75 -10.76
C TRP A 598 36.58 4.86 -9.64
N ILE A 599 35.30 5.15 -9.96
CA ILE A 599 34.25 5.25 -8.94
C ILE A 599 33.77 3.89 -8.42
N VAL A 600 33.35 3.85 -7.16
CA VAL A 600 32.79 2.70 -6.45
C VAL A 600 31.26 2.68 -6.52
N ALA A 601 30.59 3.82 -6.45
CA ALA A 601 29.14 3.97 -6.66
C ALA A 601 28.83 5.45 -6.95
N SER A 602 27.60 5.78 -7.38
CA SER A 602 27.17 7.16 -7.61
C SER A 602 25.77 7.46 -7.09
N TRP A 603 25.66 8.44 -6.19
CA TRP A 603 24.38 8.94 -5.65
C TRP A 603 24.49 10.40 -5.19
N ALA A 604 23.38 10.99 -4.74
CA ALA A 604 23.26 12.35 -4.21
C ALA A 604 23.98 13.41 -5.08
N PRO A 605 23.55 13.59 -6.34
CA PRO A 605 24.10 14.63 -7.19
C PRO A 605 23.81 16.03 -6.66
N SER A 606 24.71 16.98 -6.91
CA SER A 606 24.49 18.42 -6.74
C SER A 606 25.07 19.19 -7.92
N ILE A 607 24.22 19.97 -8.58
CA ILE A 607 24.59 20.68 -9.81
C ILE A 607 24.70 22.19 -9.60
N VAL A 608 25.74 22.79 -10.18
CA VAL A 608 25.88 24.24 -10.35
C VAL A 608 26.29 24.56 -11.78
N LYS A 609 26.11 25.81 -12.20
CA LYS A 609 26.58 26.28 -13.50
C LYS A 609 27.21 27.66 -13.42
N ARG A 610 28.19 27.91 -14.28
CA ARG A 610 28.87 29.21 -14.39
C ARG A 610 29.23 29.50 -15.83
N LYS A 611 29.17 30.76 -16.24
CA LYS A 611 29.75 31.20 -17.50
C LYS A 611 31.27 31.34 -17.34
N GLU A 612 32.02 30.56 -18.09
CA GLU A 612 33.48 30.54 -18.02
C GLU A 612 34.14 31.51 -19.01
N LYS A 613 35.47 31.66 -18.90
CA LYS A 613 36.28 32.54 -19.75
C LYS A 613 36.22 32.20 -21.23
N ASP A 614 35.87 30.96 -21.59
CA ASP A 614 35.66 30.53 -22.98
C ASP A 614 34.32 31.02 -23.57
N GLY A 615 33.53 31.74 -22.78
CA GLY A 615 32.25 32.32 -23.18
C GLY A 615 31.08 31.34 -23.09
N LYS A 616 31.31 30.08 -22.70
CA LYS A 616 30.27 29.06 -22.56
C LYS A 616 29.79 28.97 -21.12
N THR A 617 28.56 28.50 -20.95
CA THR A 617 28.07 28.07 -19.64
C THR A 617 28.55 26.64 -19.41
N HIS A 618 29.33 26.44 -18.35
CA HIS A 618 29.75 25.13 -17.88
C HIS A 618 28.86 24.70 -16.73
N PHE A 619 28.53 23.42 -16.73
CA PHE A 619 27.83 22.70 -15.67
C PHE A 619 28.85 21.87 -14.91
N TYR A 620 28.73 21.87 -13.59
CA TYR A 620 29.54 21.07 -12.68
C TYR A 620 28.59 20.25 -11.83
N LEU A 621 28.69 18.93 -11.95
CA LEU A 621 27.84 17.97 -11.26
C LEU A 621 28.70 17.21 -10.25
N TYR A 622 28.58 17.57 -8.98
CA TYR A 622 29.21 16.85 -7.88
C TYR A 622 28.33 15.67 -7.48
N PHE A 623 28.91 14.55 -7.07
CA PHE A 623 28.15 13.40 -6.61
C PHE A 623 28.96 12.55 -5.64
N SER A 624 28.28 11.78 -4.80
CA SER A 624 28.90 10.80 -3.89
C SER A 624 29.54 9.68 -4.69
N ASN A 625 30.85 9.50 -4.55
CA ASN A 625 31.56 8.30 -4.99
C ASN A 625 31.42 7.22 -3.91
N GLY A 626 30.21 6.69 -3.76
CA GLY A 626 29.81 5.97 -2.57
C GLY A 626 30.04 6.76 -1.27
N GLY A 627 30.21 6.06 -0.14
CA GLY A 627 30.61 6.69 1.12
C GLY A 627 32.08 7.12 1.18
N VAL A 628 32.89 6.78 0.17
CA VAL A 628 34.36 6.95 0.25
C VAL A 628 34.86 8.33 -0.21
N GLY A 629 34.05 9.09 -0.97
CA GLY A 629 34.47 10.38 -1.51
C GLY A 629 33.38 11.14 -2.26
N THR A 630 33.71 12.35 -2.70
CA THR A 630 32.90 13.17 -3.61
C THR A 630 33.64 13.36 -4.93
N ALA A 631 32.97 13.07 -6.04
CA ALA A 631 33.45 13.23 -7.40
C ALA A 631 32.81 14.45 -8.10
N VAL A 632 33.32 14.82 -9.27
CA VAL A 632 32.78 15.91 -10.09
C VAL A 632 32.82 15.53 -11.57
N LEU A 633 31.74 15.83 -12.31
CA LEU A 633 31.66 15.80 -13.77
C LEU A 633 31.42 17.19 -14.31
N THR A 634 31.79 17.43 -15.57
CA THR A 634 31.53 18.71 -16.26
C THR A 634 30.92 18.53 -17.64
N SER A 635 30.13 19.51 -18.08
CA SER A 635 29.58 19.62 -19.43
C SER A 635 29.34 21.09 -19.81
N THR A 636 29.17 21.36 -21.11
CA THR A 636 28.69 22.66 -21.61
C THR A 636 27.21 22.66 -21.98
N SER A 637 26.51 21.58 -21.60
CA SER A 637 25.10 21.35 -21.83
C SER A 637 24.51 20.65 -20.60
N PRO A 638 23.29 20.99 -20.16
CA PRO A 638 22.67 20.36 -18.99
C PRO A 638 22.38 18.85 -19.21
N ILE A 639 22.35 18.38 -20.46
CA ILE A 639 22.08 16.96 -20.78
C ILE A 639 23.33 16.20 -21.24
N GLY A 640 24.49 16.86 -21.27
CA GLY A 640 25.75 16.27 -21.71
C GLY A 640 26.15 16.62 -23.17
N PRO A 641 27.24 16.01 -23.69
CA PRO A 641 28.02 14.93 -23.08
C PRO A 641 28.74 15.37 -21.81
N TRP A 642 28.87 14.45 -20.86
CA TRP A 642 29.54 14.66 -19.58
C TRP A 642 30.97 14.11 -19.61
N PHE A 643 31.88 14.79 -18.92
CA PHE A 643 33.30 14.43 -18.84
C PHE A 643 33.77 14.44 -17.40
N SER A 644 34.67 13.51 -17.04
CA SER A 644 35.38 13.56 -15.76
C SER A 644 36.63 14.42 -15.91
N PRO A 645 36.70 15.62 -15.28
CA PRO A 645 37.90 16.45 -15.31
C PRO A 645 39.03 15.88 -14.43
N LEU A 646 38.73 14.90 -13.57
CA LEU A 646 39.67 14.26 -12.65
C LEU A 646 39.72 12.74 -12.85
N ASN A 647 40.81 12.11 -12.41
CA ASN A 647 40.99 10.65 -12.36
C ASN A 647 40.87 10.07 -10.93
N LYS A 648 40.27 10.85 -10.02
CA LYS A 648 40.06 10.56 -8.60
C LYS A 648 38.94 11.42 -8.04
N SER A 649 38.46 11.11 -6.85
CA SER A 649 37.54 11.97 -6.10
C SER A 649 38.16 13.37 -5.90
N LEU A 650 37.34 14.42 -5.96
CA LEU A 650 37.74 15.78 -5.60
C LEU A 650 38.18 15.83 -4.13
N ILE A 651 37.45 15.10 -3.28
CA ILE A 651 37.77 14.89 -1.86
C ILE A 651 37.39 13.47 -1.45
N ASP A 652 38.22 12.84 -0.61
CA ASP A 652 38.00 11.49 -0.09
C ASP A 652 38.32 11.41 1.41
N GLY A 653 37.87 10.34 2.06
CA GLY A 653 37.99 10.14 3.52
C GLY A 653 39.43 10.09 4.07
N ASN A 654 40.45 10.00 3.20
CA ASN A 654 41.86 10.03 3.59
C ASN A 654 42.41 11.45 3.69
N ASN A 655 41.68 12.48 3.26
CA ASN A 655 42.13 13.87 3.37
C ASN A 655 42.25 14.27 4.86
N PRO A 656 43.45 14.63 5.36
CA PRO A 656 43.64 14.92 6.78
C PRO A 656 42.88 16.14 7.27
N GLN A 657 42.54 17.09 6.39
CA GLN A 657 41.77 18.29 6.75
C GLN A 657 40.30 17.99 7.06
N LEU A 658 39.79 16.79 6.72
CA LEU A 658 38.44 16.38 7.11
C LEU A 658 38.31 16.07 8.61
N GLY A 659 39.42 15.85 9.32
CA GLY A 659 39.42 15.53 10.75
C GLY A 659 38.63 14.24 11.06
N ASN A 660 37.59 14.33 11.88
CA ASN A 660 36.72 13.19 12.21
C ASN A 660 35.71 12.82 11.10
N CYS A 661 35.60 13.61 10.03
CA CYS A 661 34.61 13.39 8.99
C CYS A 661 35.13 12.44 7.90
N ARG A 662 34.99 11.12 8.13
CA ARG A 662 35.58 10.08 7.26
C ARG A 662 34.72 9.66 6.09
N VAL A 663 33.47 10.14 6.02
CA VAL A 663 32.49 9.82 4.97
C VAL A 663 32.09 11.13 4.25
N PRO A 664 32.93 11.70 3.37
CA PRO A 664 32.65 12.97 2.70
C PRO A 664 31.73 12.76 1.47
N PHE A 665 30.52 12.27 1.74
CA PHE A 665 29.47 12.04 0.75
C PHE A 665 28.40 13.15 0.77
N ASP A 666 27.40 13.01 -0.09
CA ASP A 666 26.23 13.86 -0.27
C ASP A 666 26.61 15.32 -0.47
N PRO A 667 27.31 15.65 -1.56
CA PRO A 667 27.79 16.99 -1.80
C PRO A 667 26.64 17.99 -2.02
N GLY A 668 26.78 19.19 -1.48
CA GLY A 668 25.98 20.35 -1.88
C GLY A 668 26.87 21.47 -2.36
N ALA A 669 26.69 21.87 -3.62
CA ALA A 669 27.47 22.93 -4.25
C ALA A 669 26.61 24.18 -4.48
N VAL A 670 27.23 25.36 -4.33
CA VAL A 670 26.60 26.63 -4.68
C VAL A 670 27.64 27.60 -5.25
N ILE A 671 27.19 28.50 -6.12
CA ILE A 671 27.98 29.64 -6.60
C ILE A 671 27.36 30.91 -6.07
N ASP A 672 28.15 31.73 -5.38
CA ASP A 672 27.68 33.00 -4.84
C ASP A 672 27.62 34.11 -5.90
N ASN A 673 27.13 35.29 -5.50
CA ASN A 673 27.02 36.45 -6.39
C ASN A 673 28.36 37.03 -6.88
N LYS A 674 29.50 36.58 -6.34
CA LYS A 674 30.85 36.93 -6.80
C LYS A 674 31.41 35.88 -7.76
N GLY A 675 30.65 34.82 -8.07
CA GLY A 675 31.08 33.73 -8.93
C GLY A 675 32.03 32.73 -8.25
N ILE A 676 32.13 32.78 -6.92
CA ILE A 676 32.95 31.85 -6.13
C ILE A 676 32.13 30.58 -5.86
N GLY A 677 32.74 29.42 -6.12
CA GLY A 677 32.14 28.13 -5.85
C GLY A 677 32.40 27.67 -4.41
N TRP A 678 31.42 27.00 -3.83
CA TRP A 678 31.45 26.44 -2.48
C TRP A 678 30.93 25.01 -2.52
N LEU A 679 31.48 24.15 -1.67
CA LEU A 679 31.09 22.75 -1.57
C LEU A 679 30.99 22.35 -0.09
N ALA A 680 29.86 21.77 0.29
CA ALA A 680 29.66 21.09 1.56
C ALA A 680 29.54 19.57 1.36
N VAL A 681 30.04 18.79 2.32
CA VAL A 681 30.03 17.30 2.31
C VAL A 681 29.99 16.75 3.74
N GLY A 682 29.59 15.48 3.89
CA GLY A 682 29.81 14.69 5.09
C GLY A 682 28.62 13.85 5.55
N GLY A 683 28.89 12.81 6.36
CA GLY A 683 27.91 11.93 6.99
C GLY A 683 28.16 11.77 8.49
N ALA A 684 27.16 12.06 9.30
CA ALA A 684 27.25 12.29 10.76
C ALA A 684 28.21 13.42 11.17
N CYS A 685 28.58 14.26 10.20
CA CYS A 685 29.49 15.39 10.31
C CYS A 685 29.35 16.24 9.05
N ALA A 686 29.51 17.56 9.17
CA ALA A 686 29.46 18.46 8.02
C ALA A 686 30.77 19.22 7.85
N ARG A 687 31.20 19.39 6.59
CA ARG A 687 32.40 20.14 6.19
C ARG A 687 32.07 21.07 5.05
N ILE A 688 32.71 22.24 5.03
CA ILE A 688 32.61 23.18 3.92
C ILE A 688 33.99 23.66 3.48
N MET A 689 34.10 23.91 2.18
CA MET A 689 35.30 24.41 1.53
C MET A 689 34.95 25.34 0.37
N ARG A 690 35.89 26.24 0.06
CA ARG A 690 35.83 27.06 -1.14
C ARG A 690 36.48 26.30 -2.29
N LEU A 691 35.79 26.28 -3.43
CA LEU A 691 36.28 25.70 -4.67
C LEU A 691 37.21 26.69 -5.36
N GLY A 692 38.26 26.16 -5.99
CA GLY A 692 39.15 26.92 -6.84
C GLY A 692 38.42 27.51 -8.05
N LYS A 693 39.10 28.44 -8.73
CA LYS A 693 38.54 29.10 -9.93
C LYS A 693 38.21 28.13 -11.06
N ASP A 694 38.77 26.93 -11.06
CA ASP A 694 38.50 25.87 -12.03
C ASP A 694 37.27 25.00 -11.67
N MET A 695 36.67 25.19 -10.48
CA MET A 695 35.57 24.41 -9.90
C MET A 695 35.89 22.92 -9.68
N VAL A 696 37.14 22.50 -9.89
CA VAL A 696 37.59 21.10 -9.79
C VAL A 696 38.81 20.95 -8.86
N SER A 697 39.09 22.00 -8.09
CA SER A 697 40.10 22.04 -7.02
C SER A 697 39.53 22.72 -5.77
N ILE A 698 40.22 22.57 -4.64
CA ILE A 698 39.88 23.23 -3.36
C ILE A 698 40.93 24.31 -3.10
N ASP A 699 40.50 25.55 -2.81
CA ASP A 699 41.39 26.71 -2.65
C ASP A 699 41.33 27.38 -1.26
N SER A 700 40.73 26.68 -0.28
CA SER A 700 40.71 27.08 1.13
C SER A 700 41.10 25.91 2.04
N SER A 701 41.30 26.19 3.32
CA SER A 701 41.17 25.17 4.36
C SER A 701 39.75 24.60 4.39
N ILE A 702 39.62 23.33 4.72
CA ILE A 702 38.33 22.67 4.98
C ILE A 702 37.96 22.89 6.45
N VAL A 703 36.75 23.39 6.73
CA VAL A 703 36.31 23.73 8.09
C VAL A 703 35.01 22.98 8.45
N PRO A 704 34.75 22.69 9.74
CA PRO A 704 33.49 22.11 10.17
C PRO A 704 32.33 23.09 10.07
N ILE A 705 31.15 22.57 9.73
CA ILE A 705 29.86 23.17 10.07
C ILE A 705 29.36 22.41 11.30
N TYR A 706 29.13 23.11 12.42
CA TYR A 706 28.61 22.50 13.64
C TYR A 706 27.08 22.39 13.58
N ALA A 707 26.60 21.54 12.66
CA ALA A 707 25.19 21.25 12.44
C ALA A 707 24.64 20.30 13.51
N PRO A 708 23.69 20.73 14.36
CA PRO A 708 23.12 19.88 15.41
C PRO A 708 22.46 18.63 14.83
N HIS A 709 22.79 17.45 15.39
CA HIS A 709 22.21 16.16 14.99
C HIS A 709 22.31 15.84 13.49
N HIS A 710 23.35 16.34 12.82
CA HIS A 710 23.57 16.10 11.40
C HIS A 710 23.68 14.61 11.08
N PHE A 711 22.99 14.18 10.02
CA PHE A 711 23.09 12.83 9.47
C PHE A 711 23.67 12.86 8.04
N GLU A 712 23.05 13.53 7.07
CA GLU A 712 23.48 13.61 5.66
C GLU A 712 22.76 14.76 4.88
N ALA A 713 22.74 14.70 3.53
CA ALA A 713 22.08 15.65 2.62
C ALA A 713 22.58 17.12 2.69
N ASN A 714 23.86 17.36 2.38
CA ASN A 714 24.58 18.62 2.65
C ASN A 714 24.32 19.78 1.66
N GLU A 715 23.06 20.07 1.32
CA GLU A 715 22.73 21.06 0.30
C GLU A 715 23.11 22.51 0.69
N LEU A 716 23.58 23.29 -0.30
CA LEU A 716 23.89 24.71 -0.17
C LEU A 716 23.05 25.55 -1.12
N ASN A 717 22.48 26.62 -0.58
CA ASN A 717 21.78 27.67 -1.31
C ASN A 717 22.42 29.04 -1.00
N PHE A 718 22.29 30.01 -1.91
CA PHE A 718 22.75 31.38 -1.69
C PHE A 718 21.61 32.37 -1.91
N ILE A 719 21.00 32.80 -0.80
CA ILE A 719 19.78 33.60 -0.80
C ILE A 719 20.08 34.95 -0.18
N ASN A 720 19.78 36.03 -0.91
CA ASN A 720 19.90 37.41 -0.42
C ASN A 720 21.26 37.72 0.25
N GLY A 721 22.36 37.28 -0.38
CA GLY A 721 23.73 37.52 0.12
C GLY A 721 24.17 36.64 1.29
N THR A 722 23.42 35.58 1.60
CA THR A 722 23.66 34.69 2.74
C THR A 722 23.66 33.23 2.28
N TYR A 723 24.61 32.43 2.78
CA TYR A 723 24.64 30.99 2.56
C TYR A 723 23.59 30.34 3.44
N VAL A 724 22.78 29.48 2.84
CA VAL A 724 21.74 28.69 3.48
C VAL A 724 22.14 27.24 3.32
N TYR A 725 22.56 26.61 4.41
CA TYR A 725 22.97 25.22 4.46
C TYR A 725 21.83 24.39 5.01
N THR A 726 21.36 23.40 4.27
CA THR A 726 20.30 22.49 4.71
C THR A 726 20.87 21.08 4.87
N TYR A 727 20.32 20.32 5.80
CA TYR A 727 20.72 18.95 6.07
C TYR A 727 19.59 18.19 6.75
N ASN A 728 19.65 16.85 6.75
CA ASN A 728 18.71 16.04 7.49
C ASN A 728 19.26 15.69 8.89
N THR A 729 18.36 15.58 9.85
CA THR A 729 18.73 15.16 11.21
C THR A 729 18.84 13.63 11.29
N ASP A 730 19.50 13.11 12.33
CA ASP A 730 19.59 11.67 12.59
C ASP A 730 18.24 11.01 12.96
N TRP A 731 18.28 9.71 13.24
CA TRP A 731 17.09 8.89 13.54
C TRP A 731 16.66 8.94 15.02
N GLN A 732 17.19 9.89 15.81
CA GLN A 732 16.93 9.96 17.24
C GLN A 732 15.70 10.80 17.57
N ASP A 733 15.09 10.51 18.72
CA ASP A 733 14.06 11.37 19.30
C ASP A 733 14.71 12.46 20.17
N TYR A 734 14.45 13.73 19.85
CA TYR A 734 15.14 14.89 20.47
C TYR A 734 14.43 15.41 21.72
N SER A 735 14.23 14.58 22.76
CA SER A 735 13.60 15.01 24.02
C SER A 735 14.30 16.20 24.69
N ASP A 736 15.60 16.34 24.48
CA ASP A 736 16.46 17.33 25.13
C ASP A 736 16.85 18.48 24.16
N TRP A 737 15.97 18.81 23.21
CA TRP A 737 16.23 19.80 22.16
C TRP A 737 16.64 21.17 22.75
N PRO A 738 17.88 21.63 22.53
CA PRO A 738 18.46 22.73 23.31
C PRO A 738 18.16 24.13 22.73
N PHE A 739 17.49 24.21 21.57
CA PHE A 739 17.19 25.47 20.89
C PHE A 739 15.75 25.93 21.18
N PRO A 740 15.47 27.25 21.19
CA PRO A 740 14.14 27.79 21.49
C PRO A 740 13.10 27.59 20.37
N THR A 741 13.39 26.74 19.40
CA THR A 741 12.50 26.42 18.27
C THR A 741 11.67 25.18 18.54
N GLU A 742 10.69 24.92 17.67
CA GLU A 742 9.99 23.64 17.69
C GLU A 742 11.00 22.49 17.57
N LYS A 743 10.73 21.43 18.33
CA LYS A 743 11.52 20.20 18.33
C LYS A 743 11.45 19.55 16.94
N PRO A 744 12.57 19.22 16.30
CA PRO A 744 12.57 18.50 15.03
C PRO A 744 11.97 17.10 15.19
N THR A 745 11.38 16.54 14.13
CA THR A 745 11.02 15.10 14.08
C THR A 745 12.23 14.29 13.59
N THR A 746 12.19 12.96 13.76
CA THR A 746 13.25 12.06 13.26
C THR A 746 13.49 12.29 11.78
N CYS A 747 14.75 12.32 11.34
CA CYS A 747 15.11 12.51 9.92
C CYS A 747 14.30 13.59 9.19
N CYS A 748 14.14 14.76 9.81
CA CYS A 748 13.55 15.93 9.17
C CYS A 748 14.64 16.84 8.57
N MET A 749 14.26 17.68 7.61
CA MET A 749 15.15 18.69 7.06
C MET A 749 15.16 19.96 7.89
N THR A 750 16.36 20.44 8.15
CA THR A 750 16.61 21.70 8.86
C THR A 750 17.68 22.52 8.16
N TYR A 751 17.84 23.77 8.59
CA TYR A 751 18.77 24.68 7.93
C TYR A 751 19.48 25.62 8.89
N MET A 752 20.68 26.02 8.46
CA MET A 752 21.52 27.02 9.09
C MET A 752 21.86 28.10 8.08
N THR A 753 22.24 29.28 8.58
CA THR A 753 22.63 30.39 7.72
C THR A 753 23.96 31.00 8.14
N SER A 754 24.76 31.47 7.18
CA SER A 754 26.00 32.19 7.46
C SER A 754 26.29 33.23 6.36
N LYS A 755 26.96 34.32 6.72
CA LYS A 755 27.57 35.28 5.76
C LYS A 755 29.07 35.03 5.55
N ASN A 756 29.68 34.18 6.36
CA ASN A 756 31.10 33.86 6.32
C ASN A 756 31.32 32.34 6.45
N PRO A 757 31.11 31.56 5.38
CA PRO A 757 31.00 30.11 5.44
C PRO A 757 32.26 29.39 5.97
N LEU A 758 33.44 30.02 5.91
CA LEU A 758 34.69 29.48 6.44
C LEU A 758 34.90 29.74 7.93
N ASP A 759 34.08 30.57 8.56
CA ASP A 759 34.06 30.72 10.02
C ASP A 759 33.03 29.75 10.61
N SER A 760 33.51 28.65 11.20
CA SER A 760 32.68 27.62 11.80
C SER A 760 31.72 28.14 12.88
N CYS A 761 32.02 29.27 13.52
CA CYS A 761 31.18 29.88 14.55
C CYS A 761 30.11 30.83 13.98
N SER A 762 30.16 31.11 12.68
CA SER A 762 29.22 32.04 12.01
C SER A 762 27.91 31.38 11.57
N TRP A 763 27.80 30.05 11.67
CA TRP A 763 26.62 29.30 11.27
C TRP A 763 25.56 29.37 12.35
N GLU A 764 24.45 30.03 12.02
CA GLU A 764 23.29 30.16 12.91
C GLU A 764 22.23 29.13 12.52
N TYR A 765 21.87 28.25 13.47
CA TYR A 765 20.71 27.37 13.33
C TYR A 765 19.42 28.18 13.22
N ARG A 766 18.51 27.76 12.33
CA ARG A 766 17.19 28.37 12.16
C ARG A 766 16.11 27.48 12.75
N HIS A 767 15.47 26.62 11.95
CA HIS A 767 14.46 25.65 12.41
C HIS A 767 14.32 24.52 11.37
N ASN A 768 13.45 23.54 11.61
CA ASN A 768 13.07 22.53 10.61
C ASN A 768 12.07 23.10 9.59
N TYR A 769 12.21 22.73 8.32
CA TYR A 769 11.35 23.22 7.23
C TYR A 769 10.69 22.10 6.43
N PHE A 770 11.02 20.84 6.70
CA PHE A 770 10.42 19.70 6.02
C PHE A 770 10.46 18.48 6.93
N LYS A 771 9.33 17.83 7.22
CA LYS A 771 9.31 16.64 8.07
C LYS A 771 9.72 15.38 7.30
N ASN A 772 9.87 14.26 8.01
CA ASN A 772 10.09 12.97 7.38
C ASN A 772 8.89 12.59 6.48
N PRO A 773 9.08 11.86 5.37
CA PRO A 773 7.95 11.32 4.61
C PRO A 773 6.93 10.56 5.47
N GLY A 774 7.40 9.83 6.50
CA GLY A 774 6.56 9.14 7.49
C GLY A 774 5.56 10.04 8.20
N ASP A 775 5.94 11.29 8.49
CA ASP A 775 5.08 12.26 9.17
C ASP A 775 3.96 12.82 8.26
N TYR A 776 4.01 12.53 6.95
CA TYR A 776 3.01 12.93 5.96
C TYR A 776 2.19 11.73 5.42
N GLY A 777 2.32 10.55 6.04
CA GLY A 777 1.58 9.35 5.63
C GLY A 777 2.21 8.52 4.51
N PHE A 778 3.49 8.77 4.18
CA PHE A 778 4.30 7.88 3.36
C PHE A 778 5.10 6.90 4.24
N ASP A 779 5.87 6.00 3.63
CA ASP A 779 6.83 5.20 4.37
C ASP A 779 7.98 6.07 4.93
N PHE A 780 8.45 5.73 6.13
CA PHE A 780 9.62 6.38 6.72
C PHE A 780 10.87 6.09 5.89
N SER A 781 11.57 7.15 5.48
CA SER A 781 12.79 7.10 4.67
C SER A 781 13.83 8.05 5.25
N ASN A 782 15.09 7.92 4.84
CA ASN A 782 15.99 9.06 4.93
C ASN A 782 15.39 10.25 4.13
N ASN A 783 15.86 11.46 4.42
CA ASN A 783 15.30 12.68 3.84
C ASN A 783 16.39 13.44 3.09
N HIS A 784 16.14 13.80 1.84
CA HIS A 784 17.07 14.56 1.01
C HIS A 784 16.26 15.50 0.12
N THR A 785 16.63 16.79 0.11
CA THR A 785 15.88 17.81 -0.64
C THR A 785 16.76 18.61 -1.58
N HIS A 786 16.11 19.35 -2.49
CA HIS A 786 16.70 20.46 -3.23
C HIS A 786 15.73 21.63 -3.35
N LEU A 787 16.17 22.84 -3.00
CA LEU A 787 15.40 24.07 -3.17
C LEU A 787 15.75 24.75 -4.49
N GLU A 788 14.75 25.01 -5.33
CA GLU A 788 14.97 25.73 -6.59
C GLU A 788 13.88 26.78 -6.83
N LYS A 789 14.31 27.98 -7.21
CA LYS A 789 13.40 29.05 -7.63
C LYS A 789 13.15 28.98 -9.13
N TYR A 790 11.90 28.77 -9.54
CA TYR A 790 11.52 28.72 -10.95
C TYR A 790 10.25 29.53 -11.21
N CYS A 791 10.26 30.35 -12.27
CA CYS A 791 9.15 31.22 -12.66
C CYS A 791 8.57 32.08 -11.50
N GLY A 792 9.43 32.57 -10.61
CA GLY A 792 9.04 33.46 -9.50
C GLY A 792 8.54 32.76 -8.23
N LYS A 793 8.45 31.43 -8.24
CA LYS A 793 8.05 30.61 -7.09
C LYS A 793 9.21 29.72 -6.63
N TRP A 794 9.17 29.31 -5.37
CA TRP A 794 10.10 28.33 -4.82
C TRP A 794 9.46 26.95 -4.81
N TYR A 795 10.26 25.96 -5.21
CA TYR A 795 9.87 24.56 -5.18
C TYR A 795 10.86 23.79 -4.31
N ILE A 796 10.34 22.76 -3.65
CA ILE A 796 11.14 21.78 -2.93
C ILE A 796 11.04 20.47 -3.67
N PHE A 797 12.18 19.98 -4.14
CA PHE A 797 12.35 18.62 -4.61
C PHE A 797 12.74 17.75 -3.45
N TYR A 798 12.18 16.56 -3.37
CA TYR A 798 12.45 15.59 -2.30
C TYR A 798 12.22 14.18 -2.83
N HIS A 799 12.46 13.15 -2.03
CA HIS A 799 12.12 11.78 -2.41
C HIS A 799 11.17 11.12 -1.42
N THR A 800 10.37 10.17 -1.92
CA THR A 800 9.51 9.27 -1.12
C THR A 800 9.60 7.86 -1.66
N MET A 801 9.00 6.88 -1.00
CA MET A 801 8.89 5.51 -1.52
C MET A 801 7.56 5.22 -2.22
N SER A 802 6.88 6.25 -2.74
CA SER A 802 5.50 6.12 -3.22
C SER A 802 5.28 5.09 -4.36
N LEU A 803 6.28 4.81 -5.20
CA LEU A 803 6.14 3.79 -6.26
C LEU A 803 6.43 2.37 -5.79
N GLN A 804 7.12 2.18 -4.67
CA GLN A 804 7.66 0.85 -4.32
C GLN A 804 6.54 -0.19 -4.19
N HIS A 805 5.38 0.21 -3.66
CA HIS A 805 4.20 -0.64 -3.58
C HIS A 805 3.57 -0.93 -4.95
N SER A 806 3.59 0.01 -5.90
CA SER A 806 3.14 -0.22 -7.28
C SER A 806 4.03 -1.22 -8.02
N TYR A 807 5.31 -1.29 -7.67
CA TYR A 807 6.27 -2.31 -8.13
C TYR A 807 6.32 -3.53 -7.20
N ASN A 808 5.49 -3.51 -6.16
CA ASN A 808 5.31 -4.57 -5.19
C ASN A 808 6.60 -4.97 -4.47
N THR A 809 7.40 -3.99 -4.10
CA THR A 809 8.62 -4.14 -3.31
C THR A 809 8.52 -3.32 -2.02
N ASP A 810 9.15 -3.81 -0.95
CA ASP A 810 9.35 -3.13 0.34
C ASP A 810 10.84 -2.79 0.55
N GLY A 811 11.64 -2.85 -0.53
CA GLY A 811 13.09 -2.82 -0.47
C GLY A 811 13.72 -1.46 -0.19
N GLY A 812 12.94 -0.39 -0.01
CA GLY A 812 13.46 0.95 0.23
C GLY A 812 13.75 1.75 -1.04
N PHE A 813 13.00 1.51 -2.13
CA PHE A 813 13.26 2.14 -3.44
C PHE A 813 12.51 3.47 -3.58
N ARG A 814 13.25 4.54 -3.85
CA ARG A 814 12.75 5.91 -3.70
C ARG A 814 12.42 6.56 -5.05
N ASN A 815 11.67 7.65 -5.01
CA ASN A 815 11.11 8.38 -6.15
C ASN A 815 11.13 9.88 -5.89
N ILE A 816 11.61 10.67 -6.85
CA ILE A 816 11.62 12.13 -6.71
C ILE A 816 10.19 12.69 -6.84
N CYS A 817 9.87 13.60 -5.93
CA CYS A 817 8.63 14.36 -5.86
C CYS A 817 8.95 15.86 -5.82
N VAL A 818 7.95 16.70 -6.10
CA VAL A 818 8.06 18.16 -6.01
C VAL A 818 6.77 18.78 -5.47
N ASP A 819 6.94 19.75 -4.58
CA ASP A 819 5.85 20.60 -4.07
C ASP A 819 6.30 22.08 -4.09
N GLU A 820 5.33 23.00 -4.10
CA GLU A 820 5.60 24.42 -3.90
C GLU A 820 5.94 24.68 -2.42
N ILE A 821 6.99 25.45 -2.15
CA ILE A 821 7.38 25.84 -0.80
C ILE A 821 7.48 27.35 -0.70
N LYS A 822 7.09 27.91 0.45
CA LYS A 822 7.18 29.35 0.69
C LYS A 822 8.53 29.68 1.33
N VAL A 823 9.30 30.54 0.66
CA VAL A 823 10.57 31.09 1.17
C VAL A 823 10.47 32.61 1.26
N ASP A 824 10.66 33.16 2.46
CA ASP A 824 10.87 34.58 2.67
C ASP A 824 12.36 34.89 2.51
N GLU A 825 12.76 35.27 1.30
CA GLU A 825 14.16 35.60 0.97
C GLU A 825 14.71 36.78 1.76
N LYS A 826 13.84 37.69 2.23
CA LYS A 826 14.27 38.89 2.95
C LYS A 826 14.70 38.53 4.37
N ASN A 827 13.89 37.73 5.04
CA ASN A 827 14.15 37.30 6.43
C ASN A 827 14.86 35.93 6.51
N LEU A 828 15.15 35.31 5.36
CA LEU A 828 15.75 33.99 5.24
C LEU A 828 14.94 32.92 6.00
N ASN A 829 13.62 33.00 5.91
CA ASN A 829 12.71 32.06 6.57
C ASN A 829 12.11 31.09 5.54
N ILE A 830 12.48 29.82 5.65
CA ILE A 830 11.89 28.74 4.83
C ILE A 830 10.71 28.17 5.61
N HIS A 831 9.49 28.36 5.14
CA HIS A 831 8.31 27.85 5.83
C HIS A 831 8.24 26.32 5.73
N MET A 832 7.57 25.70 6.71
CA MET A 832 7.29 24.26 6.69
C MET A 832 6.62 23.85 5.37
N GLY A 833 7.27 22.96 4.62
CA GLY A 833 6.74 22.39 3.39
C GLY A 833 5.76 21.25 3.65
N ASN A 834 5.21 20.72 2.57
CA ASN A 834 4.35 19.54 2.55
C ASN A 834 4.94 18.48 1.63
N GLN A 835 4.58 17.22 1.87
CA GLN A 835 4.79 16.13 0.93
C GLN A 835 3.45 15.65 0.43
N THR A 836 3.21 15.67 -0.88
CA THR A 836 1.93 15.23 -1.44
C THR A 836 2.08 14.38 -2.69
N LEU A 837 1.13 13.46 -2.92
CA LEU A 837 0.99 12.82 -4.23
C LEU A 837 0.49 13.84 -5.27
N LYS A 838 -0.42 14.75 -4.87
CA LYS A 838 -0.95 15.81 -5.73
C LYS A 838 0.16 16.57 -6.46
N GLY A 839 1.22 16.95 -5.75
CA GLY A 839 2.33 17.73 -6.24
C GLY A 839 1.94 19.14 -6.67
N VAL A 840 2.73 19.70 -7.59
CA VAL A 840 2.59 21.07 -8.09
C VAL A 840 1.52 21.22 -9.16
N GLU A 841 0.98 22.45 -9.26
CA GLU A 841 0.11 22.84 -10.36
C GLU A 841 0.91 23.11 -11.64
N GLN A 842 0.27 22.88 -12.80
CA GLN A 842 0.87 23.19 -14.08
C GLN A 842 1.00 24.71 -14.26
N ILE A 843 2.22 25.20 -14.48
CA ILE A 843 2.49 26.65 -14.52
C ILE A 843 2.33 27.28 -15.91
N ARG A 844 2.25 26.47 -16.96
CA ARG A 844 1.94 26.90 -18.33
C ARG A 844 1.34 25.74 -19.13
N PRO A 845 0.42 25.99 -20.07
CA PRO A 845 -0.12 24.93 -20.91
C PRO A 845 0.92 24.32 -21.86
N MET A 846 0.81 23.02 -22.12
CA MET A 846 1.55 22.36 -23.19
C MET A 846 0.98 22.78 -24.55
N ASN A 847 1.87 23.17 -25.47
CA ASN A 847 1.50 23.56 -26.84
C ASN A 847 1.57 22.34 -27.79
N PRO A 848 0.44 21.81 -28.29
CA PRO A 848 0.46 20.66 -29.20
C PRO A 848 0.91 21.00 -30.63
N PHE A 849 1.08 22.29 -30.96
CA PHE A 849 1.42 22.76 -32.32
C PHE A 849 2.92 22.98 -32.53
N ILE A 850 3.76 22.53 -31.61
CA ILE A 850 5.21 22.37 -31.78
C ILE A 850 5.59 20.90 -31.61
N VAL A 851 6.80 20.52 -31.99
CA VAL A 851 7.28 19.15 -31.80
C VAL A 851 7.39 18.88 -30.30
N GLN A 852 6.72 17.82 -29.86
CA GLN A 852 6.79 17.28 -28.51
C GLN A 852 7.50 15.92 -28.55
N GLN A 853 8.33 15.63 -27.55
CA GLN A 853 9.02 14.35 -27.42
C GLN A 853 8.12 13.34 -26.67
N ALA A 854 8.16 12.06 -27.04
CA ALA A 854 7.33 11.00 -26.48
C ALA A 854 7.66 10.69 -25.02
N GLU A 855 8.90 10.94 -24.62
CA GLU A 855 9.42 10.88 -23.26
C GLU A 855 9.08 12.10 -22.40
N THR A 856 8.31 13.05 -22.94
CA THR A 856 7.66 14.10 -22.14
C THR A 856 6.34 13.58 -21.65
N THR A 857 6.27 13.21 -20.37
CA THR A 857 5.15 12.45 -19.81
C THR A 857 4.68 13.04 -18.49
N ALA A 858 3.37 12.97 -18.24
CA ALA A 858 2.77 13.14 -16.93
C ALA A 858 2.51 11.79 -16.26
N ALA A 859 2.15 10.75 -17.02
CA ALA A 859 2.00 9.40 -16.49
C ALA A 859 2.29 8.34 -17.56
N THR A 860 2.73 7.16 -17.15
CA THR A 860 3.06 6.06 -18.06
C THR A 860 2.57 4.69 -17.56
N GLN A 861 2.49 3.72 -18.47
CA GLN A 861 2.31 2.30 -18.12
C GLN A 861 2.89 1.41 -19.21
N ASN A 862 3.56 0.31 -18.83
CA ASN A 862 4.08 -0.71 -19.76
C ASN A 862 4.91 -0.15 -20.94
N VAL A 863 5.65 0.93 -20.70
CA VAL A 863 6.60 1.52 -21.65
C VAL A 863 7.99 1.54 -21.04
N LYS A 864 9.00 1.40 -21.88
CA LYS A 864 10.41 1.60 -21.52
C LYS A 864 11.00 2.68 -22.41
N PHE A 865 11.98 3.41 -21.91
CA PHE A 865 12.69 4.42 -22.70
C PHE A 865 14.07 3.92 -23.09
N VAL A 866 14.40 4.02 -24.37
CA VAL A 866 15.72 3.65 -24.92
C VAL A 866 16.39 4.85 -25.56
N ASN A 867 17.72 4.87 -25.60
CA ASN A 867 18.45 6.01 -26.16
C ASN A 867 18.16 6.19 -27.66
N GLY A 868 17.91 7.43 -28.05
CA GLY A 868 17.90 7.89 -29.43
C GLY A 868 19.32 8.09 -29.97
N LYS A 869 19.42 8.79 -31.11
CA LYS A 869 20.73 9.07 -31.75
C LYS A 869 21.43 10.26 -31.12
N ARG A 870 20.67 11.21 -30.57
CA ARG A 870 21.21 12.41 -29.93
C ARG A 870 21.32 12.19 -28.42
N ILE A 871 22.23 12.91 -27.77
CA ILE A 871 22.32 12.88 -26.31
C ILE A 871 21.06 13.51 -25.73
N GLY A 872 20.44 12.85 -24.75
CA GLY A 872 19.22 13.31 -24.09
C GLY A 872 17.91 13.11 -24.86
N ASP A 873 17.99 12.46 -26.03
CA ASP A 873 16.87 12.07 -26.91
C ASP A 873 16.51 10.62 -26.58
N MET A 874 15.27 10.35 -26.20
CA MET A 874 14.82 9.02 -25.79
C MET A 874 13.65 8.58 -26.67
N HIS A 875 13.51 7.28 -26.89
CA HIS A 875 12.34 6.73 -27.56
C HIS A 875 11.55 5.85 -26.61
N ALA A 876 10.23 6.03 -26.59
CA ALA A 876 9.32 5.13 -25.89
C ALA A 876 9.16 3.82 -26.66
N VAL A 877 9.27 2.69 -25.97
CA VAL A 877 9.15 1.34 -26.52
C VAL A 877 8.12 0.54 -25.71
N THR A 878 7.22 -0.17 -26.39
CA THR A 878 6.24 -1.03 -25.72
C THR A 878 6.90 -2.24 -25.05
N VAL A 879 6.44 -2.57 -23.84
CA VAL A 879 6.78 -3.86 -23.21
C VAL A 879 6.09 -4.99 -24.00
N PRO A 880 6.79 -6.09 -24.32
CA PRO A 880 6.21 -7.19 -25.09
C PRO A 880 4.90 -7.73 -24.50
N ASN A 881 3.91 -7.97 -25.37
CA ASN A 881 2.58 -8.49 -25.05
C ASN A 881 1.75 -7.64 -24.09
N LYS A 882 2.16 -6.38 -23.84
CA LYS A 882 1.40 -5.41 -23.04
C LYS A 882 1.02 -4.21 -23.89
N THR A 883 -0.07 -3.53 -23.51
CA THR A 883 -0.43 -2.23 -24.08
C THR A 883 0.32 -1.14 -23.33
N GLY A 884 1.09 -0.35 -24.08
CA GLY A 884 1.82 0.81 -23.54
C GLY A 884 0.91 2.03 -23.45
N ILE A 885 1.09 2.84 -22.41
CA ILE A 885 0.35 4.09 -22.20
C ILE A 885 1.34 5.19 -21.91
N ILE A 886 1.15 6.34 -22.57
CA ILE A 886 1.81 7.60 -22.26
C ILE A 886 0.74 8.67 -22.15
N ALA A 887 0.67 9.37 -21.03
CA ALA A 887 -0.26 10.47 -20.81
C ALA A 887 0.50 11.79 -20.69
N VAL A 888 -0.06 12.85 -21.26
CA VAL A 888 0.37 14.25 -21.08
C VAL A 888 -0.83 15.10 -20.66
N ARG A 889 -0.60 16.11 -19.84
CA ARG A 889 -1.66 16.90 -19.22
C ARG A 889 -1.65 18.37 -19.63
N GLY A 890 -2.83 18.97 -19.59
CA GLY A 890 -3.04 20.41 -19.81
C GLY A 890 -2.60 20.88 -21.19
N VAL A 891 -2.91 20.10 -22.21
CA VAL A 891 -2.60 20.43 -23.60
C VAL A 891 -3.61 21.48 -24.09
N ALA A 892 -3.12 22.64 -24.53
CA ALA A 892 -3.97 23.75 -24.96
C ALA A 892 -4.12 23.81 -26.49
N PHE A 893 -5.28 23.40 -26.98
CA PHE A 893 -5.68 23.53 -28.39
C PHE A 893 -6.17 24.96 -28.66
N SER A 894 -5.22 25.86 -28.94
CA SER A 894 -5.47 27.27 -29.30
C SER A 894 -6.17 27.44 -30.65
N LYS A 895 -6.09 26.44 -31.53
CA LYS A 895 -6.81 26.32 -32.80
C LYS A 895 -7.31 24.88 -33.00
N VAL A 896 -8.22 24.68 -33.95
CA VAL A 896 -8.70 23.33 -34.31
C VAL A 896 -7.61 22.64 -35.14
N PRO A 897 -7.12 21.46 -34.73
CA PRO A 897 -6.09 20.76 -35.47
C PRO A 897 -6.63 20.17 -36.78
N SER A 898 -5.82 20.23 -37.82
CA SER A 898 -6.10 19.66 -39.15
C SER A 898 -5.59 18.22 -39.30
N SER A 899 -4.51 17.88 -38.60
CA SER A 899 -3.88 16.55 -38.63
C SER A 899 -2.95 16.35 -37.44
N LEU A 900 -2.58 15.10 -37.19
CA LEU A 900 -1.56 14.69 -36.24
C LEU A 900 -0.39 14.04 -37.00
N GLU A 901 0.84 14.44 -36.68
CA GLU A 901 2.06 13.78 -37.13
C GLU A 901 2.72 13.08 -35.94
N ILE A 902 3.04 11.79 -36.08
CA ILE A 902 3.83 11.02 -35.12
C ILE A 902 5.03 10.40 -35.80
N LYS A 903 6.19 10.48 -35.17
CA LYS A 903 7.41 9.77 -35.57
C LYS A 903 7.48 8.44 -34.81
N ALA A 904 7.30 7.34 -35.54
CA ALA A 904 7.27 6.00 -34.97
C ALA A 904 7.88 4.94 -35.92
N SER A 905 8.19 3.76 -35.37
CA SER A 905 8.58 2.54 -36.10
C SER A 905 8.10 1.29 -35.38
N GLY A 906 8.12 0.15 -36.08
CA GLY A 906 7.66 -1.13 -35.58
C GLY A 906 6.40 -1.60 -36.30
N ASN A 907 5.61 -2.43 -35.63
CA ASN A 907 4.35 -2.96 -36.14
C ASN A 907 3.27 -2.85 -35.06
N GLY A 908 2.26 -2.03 -35.30
CA GLY A 908 1.22 -1.77 -34.31
C GLY A 908 0.36 -0.56 -34.62
N THR A 909 -0.29 -0.03 -33.61
CA THR A 909 -1.15 1.15 -33.68
C THR A 909 -0.91 2.06 -32.48
N ILE A 910 -0.89 3.36 -32.71
CA ILE A 910 -0.90 4.39 -31.67
C ILE A 910 -2.25 5.10 -31.74
N ASP A 911 -3.11 4.86 -30.75
CA ASP A 911 -4.35 5.61 -30.58
C ASP A 911 -4.07 6.81 -29.68
N VAL A 912 -4.39 8.02 -30.13
CA VAL A 912 -4.38 9.23 -29.29
C VAL A 912 -5.79 9.46 -28.79
N ARG A 913 -5.97 9.43 -27.47
CA ARG A 913 -7.26 9.48 -26.79
C ARG A 913 -7.39 10.68 -25.88
N ARG A 914 -8.63 11.09 -25.67
CA ARG A 914 -9.01 12.23 -24.85
C ARG A 914 -9.12 11.82 -23.38
N ASN A 915 -8.42 12.53 -22.50
CA ASN A 915 -8.46 12.46 -21.03
C ASN A 915 -7.97 11.17 -20.38
N SER A 916 -8.29 10.00 -20.94
CA SER A 916 -7.95 8.70 -20.36
C SER A 916 -7.65 7.67 -21.45
N PRO A 917 -7.02 6.52 -21.08
CA PRO A 917 -6.77 5.41 -22.01
C PRO A 917 -8.04 4.81 -22.63
N ASP A 918 -9.18 4.91 -21.95
CA ASP A 918 -10.49 4.45 -22.43
C ASP A 918 -11.32 5.56 -23.08
N GLY A 919 -10.77 6.78 -23.14
CA GLY A 919 -11.44 7.94 -23.68
C GLY A 919 -11.64 7.90 -25.20
N GLU A 920 -12.34 8.91 -25.70
CA GLU A 920 -12.64 9.08 -27.13
C GLU A 920 -11.35 9.17 -27.96
N VAL A 921 -11.31 8.46 -29.10
CA VAL A 921 -10.18 8.47 -30.02
C VAL A 921 -10.16 9.77 -30.80
N ILE A 922 -9.09 10.56 -30.62
CA ILE A 922 -8.83 11.80 -31.37
C ILE A 922 -8.22 11.47 -32.73
N ALA A 923 -7.26 10.55 -32.75
CA ALA A 923 -6.59 10.09 -33.97
C ALA A 923 -6.05 8.68 -33.73
N SER A 924 -5.91 7.89 -34.80
CA SER A 924 -5.29 6.56 -34.75
C SER A 924 -4.26 6.44 -35.87
N ILE A 925 -3.07 5.94 -35.53
CA ILE A 925 -1.92 5.83 -36.45
C ILE A 925 -1.49 4.37 -36.52
N LYS A 926 -1.60 3.78 -37.72
CA LYS A 926 -1.02 2.47 -38.00
C LYS A 926 0.46 2.61 -38.31
N VAL A 927 1.29 1.88 -37.57
CA VAL A 927 2.74 1.84 -37.74
C VAL A 927 3.12 0.50 -38.35
N SER A 928 3.80 0.52 -39.49
CA SER A 928 4.20 -0.70 -40.22
C SER A 928 5.49 -0.43 -41.01
N ASN A 929 6.52 0.04 -40.32
CA ASN A 929 7.79 0.49 -40.90
C ASN A 929 8.95 0.15 -39.96
N SER A 930 10.06 -0.36 -40.49
CA SER A 930 11.22 -0.77 -39.70
C SER A 930 12.13 0.38 -39.25
N GLN A 931 12.02 1.55 -39.89
CA GLN A 931 12.82 2.73 -39.58
C GLN A 931 11.94 3.86 -39.07
N MET A 932 12.49 4.68 -38.18
CA MET A 932 11.82 5.82 -37.56
C MET A 932 11.44 6.89 -38.60
N LYS A 933 10.14 7.15 -38.78
CA LYS A 933 9.60 8.09 -39.79
C LYS A 933 8.35 8.79 -39.27
N PHE A 934 8.11 10.01 -39.75
CA PHE A 934 6.84 10.70 -39.52
C PHE A 934 5.70 10.04 -40.31
N ILE A 935 4.59 9.79 -39.61
CA ILE A 935 3.35 9.24 -40.12
C ILE A 935 2.25 10.24 -39.78
N LYS A 936 1.43 10.58 -40.77
CA LYS A 936 0.35 11.55 -40.64
C LYS A 936 -1.00 10.83 -40.49
N SER A 937 -1.86 11.32 -39.61
CA SER A 937 -3.24 10.86 -39.46
C SER A 937 -4.23 12.02 -39.40
N GLU A 938 -5.45 11.76 -39.86
CA GLU A 938 -6.57 12.69 -39.81
C GLU A 938 -7.16 12.76 -38.40
N ILE A 939 -7.73 13.92 -38.06
CA ILE A 939 -8.40 14.14 -36.77
C ILE A 939 -9.83 13.61 -36.86
N GLN A 940 -10.16 12.64 -36.00
CA GLN A 940 -11.49 12.02 -35.93
C GLN A 940 -12.46 12.86 -35.09
N THR A 941 -11.94 13.48 -34.03
CA THR A 941 -12.74 14.29 -33.08
C THR A 941 -12.22 15.72 -33.02
N LYS A 942 -13.13 16.70 -33.17
CA LYS A 942 -12.77 18.13 -33.07
C LYS A 942 -12.35 18.51 -31.65
N MET A 943 -11.22 19.23 -31.54
CA MET A 943 -10.60 19.61 -30.28
C MET A 943 -10.48 21.13 -30.16
N LYS A 944 -10.82 21.68 -28.98
CA LYS A 944 -10.63 23.09 -28.61
C LYS A 944 -10.52 23.20 -27.09
N GLY A 945 -9.68 24.11 -26.61
CA GLY A 945 -9.49 24.33 -25.17
C GLY A 945 -8.44 23.40 -24.57
N PHE A 946 -8.57 23.09 -23.28
CA PHE A 946 -7.63 22.28 -22.52
C PHE A 946 -8.06 20.81 -22.50
N VAL A 947 -7.15 19.92 -22.85
CA VAL A 947 -7.39 18.48 -22.86
C VAL A 947 -6.14 17.74 -22.41
N ASP A 948 -6.30 16.65 -21.66
CA ASP A 948 -5.21 15.69 -21.43
C ASP A 948 -5.21 14.67 -22.57
N LEU A 949 -4.04 14.27 -23.04
CA LEU A 949 -3.90 13.29 -24.12
C LEU A 949 -3.32 11.99 -23.58
N CYS A 950 -3.89 10.87 -24.00
CA CYS A 950 -3.36 9.53 -23.73
C CYS A 950 -3.01 8.84 -25.05
N PHE A 951 -1.74 8.53 -25.24
CA PHE A 951 -1.24 7.69 -26.32
C PHE A 951 -1.33 6.23 -25.86
N VAL A 952 -2.11 5.42 -26.55
CA VAL A 952 -2.29 3.99 -26.31
C VAL A 952 -1.57 3.22 -27.41
N LEU A 953 -0.44 2.62 -27.04
CA LEU A 953 0.50 1.93 -27.92
C LEU A 953 0.16 0.43 -27.94
N LYS A 954 -0.41 -0.04 -29.05
CA LYS A 954 -0.83 -1.42 -29.26
C LYS A 954 0.10 -2.10 -30.25
N GLY A 955 0.82 -3.12 -29.82
CA GLY A 955 1.72 -3.91 -30.67
C GLY A 955 3.08 -4.15 -30.03
N ASN A 956 3.79 -5.14 -30.55
CA ASN A 956 5.11 -5.55 -30.05
C ASN A 956 6.21 -4.78 -30.78
N ASN A 957 7.25 -4.37 -30.04
CA ASN A 957 8.40 -3.61 -30.57
C ASN A 957 8.00 -2.29 -31.25
N LEU A 958 6.93 -1.66 -30.77
CA LEU A 958 6.53 -0.34 -31.23
C LEU A 958 7.44 0.69 -30.57
N THR A 959 8.07 1.54 -31.38
CA THR A 959 8.93 2.64 -30.92
C THR A 959 8.31 3.98 -31.32
N PHE A 960 8.22 4.91 -30.39
CA PHE A 960 7.59 6.23 -30.53
C PHE A 960 8.53 7.32 -30.01
N ASP A 961 8.71 8.39 -30.78
CA ASP A 961 9.72 9.42 -30.55
C ASP A 961 9.11 10.84 -30.50
N GLU A 962 8.41 11.30 -31.54
CA GLU A 962 7.96 12.70 -31.63
C GLU A 962 6.49 12.79 -32.04
N TRP A 963 5.77 13.81 -31.57
CA TRP A 963 4.41 14.10 -32.01
C TRP A 963 4.13 15.60 -32.14
N GLN A 964 3.22 15.97 -33.05
CA GLN A 964 2.77 17.35 -33.26
C GLN A 964 1.41 17.39 -33.98
N PHE A 965 0.50 18.25 -33.51
CA PHE A 965 -0.72 18.61 -34.25
C PHE A 965 -0.46 19.80 -35.19
N LYS A 966 -1.19 19.87 -36.32
CA LYS A 966 -1.05 20.94 -37.32
C LYS A 966 -2.23 21.89 -37.39
#